data_AF-A0A2S7VHP0-F1
#
_entry.id   AF-A0A2S7VHP0-F1
#
_cell.length_a   1.000
_cell.length_b   1.000
_cell.length_c   1.000
_cell.angle_alpha   90.00
_cell.angle_beta   90.00
_cell.angle_gamma   90.00
#
_symmetry.space_group_name_H-M   'P 1'
#
loop_
_entity.id
_entity.type
_entity.pdbx_description
1 polymer ?
#
loop_
_entity_poly.entity_id
_entity_poly.type
_entity_poly.pdbx_seq_one_letter_code
_entity_poly.pdbx_strand_id
1 'polypeptide(L)'
;MTSNKHQPDNQQDKPQPSSTRKLIKRSILTVAIIGGLGMAYLGNNLNKTISEKFAGQLWQLPSVVYARELALQPGAPVSYNSLVNELKVLGYQKVAKPDQSGEYKANGWSVEFVRRPFNFKEGAEGARHVVVTFNSEGISQIKDLDTNKELGFLHIDPKMLGMLEAKNDQQRIYLPEDKMPKLLVEGLVDTEDRHFYEHDGISLVGIARAFVANIKAGHTVQGGSTLTQQLAKNMFLSSERSLWRKFKEAYMAIIIDYKYGKEEVLDAYMNQVYLAQYAGRGIHGFALASRYYFDRPLSELRPDQLALLIGLVKGPSYYNPWRNPERAKDRRNVVLKIMLDNKLLTDKEYQASIKLPLDIQSKGQLAKRQPAYFDQIKRELEQKVGDAFEEGKGLRLFTSLDPQSQKLAEESVKKMIPLVEKRSGKDLQTAMVIADRTTGEIRAMIGGSNPNFPGYNRAINAQRQIGSVVKPSVYLSALEDPEQYTLATSLKDQPLSIKMQDGAVWSPRNYDRKYRGEVPLFVALAKSYNVPTVNLGMALGVEKVSTTLTKLGVPLEEIPQVPSLFLGSIALSPFEVTQMYQAIGNNGYLAPLTALNAVVDEDGKVLYQNWPKASSVVPSQAAWLTMYALQDTVKFGTAHSLNKLFPNSHLAGKTGTTNDGKDSWYVGIDGREVVTVWMGRDDNKTAHLTGATGALRLYTDYIQHRKPEPLVLTQPSELEGEKYTVAANGTYVEDCSGTTRMPIWDPNGDLKQNCQVQAVKQQAKEVQKKVEGFFDKLFDW
;
A
#
# COMPACT_ATOMS: atom_id res chain seq x y z
N MET A 1 -62.88 0.02 -119.76
CA MET A 1 -62.49 1.32 -119.17
C MET A 1 -62.49 1.18 -117.66
N THR A 2 -61.35 1.29 -116.99
CA THR A 2 -61.08 2.18 -115.83
C THR A 2 -59.71 1.86 -115.23
N SER A 3 -59.01 2.95 -114.91
CA SER A 3 -57.69 3.08 -114.31
C SER A 3 -57.61 2.47 -112.91
N ASN A 4 -56.45 1.90 -112.55
CA ASN A 4 -56.06 1.79 -111.14
C ASN A 4 -54.55 1.90 -110.93
N LYS A 5 -54.20 2.60 -109.83
CA LYS A 5 -52.90 3.19 -109.48
C LYS A 5 -51.83 2.17 -109.10
N HIS A 6 -50.58 2.50 -109.40
CA HIS A 6 -49.37 1.95 -108.79
C HIS A 6 -49.04 2.67 -107.47
N GLN A 7 -48.61 1.90 -106.47
CA GLN A 7 -48.02 2.37 -105.22
C GLN A 7 -46.87 1.41 -104.86
N PRO A 8 -45.65 1.91 -104.54
CA PRO A 8 -44.49 1.05 -104.29
C PRO A 8 -44.36 0.63 -102.83
N ASP A 9 -43.69 -0.52 -102.68
CA ASP A 9 -43.36 -1.24 -101.46
C ASP A 9 -42.43 -0.44 -100.53
N ASN A 10 -42.71 -0.44 -99.22
CA ASN A 10 -41.92 0.28 -98.21
C ASN A 10 -41.57 -0.69 -97.06
N GLN A 11 -40.34 -1.23 -97.07
CA GLN A 11 -39.75 -1.93 -95.93
C GLN A 11 -39.41 -0.91 -94.83
N GLN A 12 -40.01 -1.05 -93.65
CA GLN A 12 -39.59 -0.34 -92.44
C GLN A 12 -38.73 -1.25 -91.53
N ASP A 13 -37.47 -0.86 -91.39
CA ASP A 13 -36.49 -1.41 -90.45
C ASP A 13 -36.92 -1.25 -88.98
N LYS A 14 -36.71 -2.31 -88.18
CA LYS A 14 -36.78 -2.23 -86.71
C LYS A 14 -35.53 -1.51 -86.17
N PRO A 15 -35.64 -0.52 -85.27
CA PRO A 15 -34.47 0.19 -84.75
C PRO A 15 -33.61 -0.71 -83.85
N GLN A 16 -32.34 -0.89 -84.22
CA GLN A 16 -31.32 -1.48 -83.35
C GLN A 16 -31.02 -0.57 -82.15
N PRO A 17 -30.82 -1.12 -80.92
CA PRO A 17 -30.44 -0.31 -79.78
C PRO A 17 -29.02 0.24 -79.94
N SER A 18 -28.88 1.56 -79.82
CA SER A 18 -27.63 2.30 -80.05
C SER A 18 -26.43 1.80 -79.22
N SER A 19 -25.28 1.67 -79.88
CA SER A 19 -23.97 1.28 -79.34
C SER A 19 -23.57 2.03 -78.04
N THR A 20 -23.98 3.29 -77.92
CA THR A 20 -23.75 4.16 -76.75
C THR A 20 -24.42 3.67 -75.47
N ARG A 21 -25.62 3.07 -75.53
CA ARG A 21 -26.27 2.50 -74.33
C ARG A 21 -25.57 1.24 -73.82
N LYS A 22 -24.96 0.44 -74.71
CA LYS A 22 -24.15 -0.74 -74.34
C LYS A 22 -22.83 -0.32 -73.70
N LEU A 23 -22.20 0.75 -74.20
CA LEU A 23 -21.00 1.35 -73.63
C LEU A 23 -21.24 1.92 -72.23
N ILE A 24 -22.30 2.71 -72.02
CA ILE A 24 -22.65 3.26 -70.70
C ILE A 24 -22.94 2.12 -69.70
N LYS A 25 -23.71 1.10 -70.10
CA LYS A 25 -23.97 -0.08 -69.24
C LYS A 25 -22.68 -0.83 -68.88
N ARG A 26 -21.75 -1.00 -69.82
CA ARG A 26 -20.44 -1.61 -69.56
C ARG A 26 -19.59 -0.76 -68.63
N SER A 27 -19.54 0.56 -68.81
CA SER A 27 -18.81 1.46 -67.91
C SER A 27 -19.38 1.45 -66.49
N ILE A 28 -20.71 1.47 -66.33
CA ILE A 28 -21.37 1.36 -65.02
C ILE A 28 -21.05 0.01 -64.37
N LEU A 29 -21.08 -1.08 -65.13
CA LEU A 29 -20.73 -2.42 -64.63
C LEU A 29 -19.26 -2.50 -64.21
N THR A 30 -18.34 -1.97 -65.02
CA THR A 30 -16.90 -1.93 -64.68
C THR A 30 -16.65 -1.10 -63.43
N VAL A 31 -17.29 0.07 -63.28
CA VAL A 31 -17.20 0.89 -62.06
C VAL A 31 -17.78 0.15 -60.85
N ALA A 32 -18.90 -0.56 -61.01
CA ALA A 32 -19.48 -1.36 -59.94
C ALA A 32 -18.57 -2.53 -59.52
N ILE A 33 -17.93 -3.21 -60.48
CA ILE A 33 -16.97 -4.29 -60.21
C ILE A 33 -15.73 -3.74 -59.50
N ILE A 34 -15.13 -2.65 -59.99
CA ILE A 34 -13.97 -2.01 -59.36
C ILE A 34 -14.33 -1.53 -57.95
N GLY A 35 -15.50 -0.90 -57.77
CA GLY A 35 -16.02 -0.50 -56.47
C GLY A 35 -16.23 -1.69 -55.53
N GLY A 36 -16.80 -2.79 -56.03
CA GLY A 36 -16.97 -4.03 -55.28
C GLY A 36 -15.65 -4.66 -54.85
N LEU A 37 -14.66 -4.71 -55.74
CA LEU A 37 -13.30 -5.17 -55.44
C LEU A 37 -12.62 -4.26 -54.40
N GLY A 38 -12.78 -2.94 -54.52
CA GLY A 38 -12.30 -1.98 -53.53
C GLY A 38 -12.95 -2.17 -52.14
N MET A 39 -14.26 -2.43 -52.12
CA MET A 39 -15.02 -2.73 -50.89
C MET A 39 -14.61 -4.06 -50.25
N ALA A 40 -14.33 -5.09 -51.06
CA ALA A 40 -13.82 -6.36 -50.60
C ALA A 40 -12.39 -6.22 -50.05
N TYR A 41 -11.53 -5.47 -50.73
CA TYR A 41 -10.18 -5.16 -50.27
C TYR A 41 -10.19 -4.40 -48.93
N LEU A 42 -11.03 -3.35 -48.84
CA LEU A 42 -11.24 -2.62 -47.59
C LEU A 42 -11.75 -3.55 -46.50
N GLY A 43 -12.79 -4.35 -46.78
CA GLY A 43 -13.36 -5.30 -45.83
C GLY A 43 -12.33 -6.30 -45.31
N ASN A 44 -11.50 -6.84 -46.20
CA ASN A 44 -10.42 -7.75 -45.82
C ASN A 44 -9.37 -7.07 -44.93
N ASN A 45 -9.00 -5.82 -45.24
CA ASN A 45 -8.07 -5.05 -44.42
C ASN A 45 -8.66 -4.76 -43.03
N LEU A 46 -9.92 -4.30 -42.95
CA LEU A 46 -10.61 -4.05 -41.68
C LEU A 46 -10.75 -5.35 -40.87
N ASN A 47 -11.14 -6.44 -41.53
CA ASN A 47 -11.24 -7.77 -40.92
C ASN A 47 -9.91 -8.24 -40.35
N LYS A 48 -8.80 -8.02 -41.06
CA LYS A 48 -7.45 -8.33 -40.56
C LYS A 48 -7.15 -7.53 -39.28
N THR A 49 -7.36 -6.22 -39.31
CA THR A 49 -7.16 -5.35 -38.13
C THR A 49 -8.03 -5.77 -36.93
N ILE A 50 -9.29 -6.10 -37.17
CA ILE A 50 -10.22 -6.58 -36.13
C ILE A 50 -9.72 -7.91 -35.56
N SER A 51 -9.38 -8.86 -36.43
CA SER A 51 -8.96 -10.20 -36.03
C SER A 51 -7.66 -10.17 -35.23
N GLU A 52 -6.68 -9.37 -35.65
CA GLU A 52 -5.42 -9.18 -34.91
C GLU A 52 -5.67 -8.61 -33.51
N LYS A 53 -6.64 -7.70 -33.38
CA LYS A 53 -6.97 -7.07 -32.09
C LYS A 53 -7.71 -8.02 -31.14
N PHE A 54 -8.62 -8.83 -31.65
CA PHE A 54 -9.44 -9.77 -30.87
C PHE A 54 -8.77 -11.13 -30.63
N ALA A 55 -7.82 -11.56 -31.47
CA ALA A 55 -7.08 -12.82 -31.27
C ALA A 55 -5.97 -12.71 -30.21
N GLY A 56 -5.51 -11.49 -29.91
CA GLY A 56 -4.52 -11.21 -28.87
C GLY A 56 -5.13 -10.61 -27.61
N GLN A 57 -4.28 -9.98 -26.79
CA GLN A 57 -4.75 -9.22 -25.64
C GLN A 57 -5.47 -7.95 -26.14
N LEU A 58 -6.79 -7.90 -25.96
CA LEU A 58 -7.64 -6.77 -26.39
C LEU A 58 -7.10 -5.43 -25.87
N TRP A 59 -6.55 -5.43 -24.66
CA TRP A 59 -6.06 -4.25 -23.99
C TRP A 59 -4.76 -4.52 -23.25
N GLN A 60 -3.90 -3.50 -23.15
CA GLN A 60 -2.87 -3.48 -22.13
C GLN A 60 -3.51 -3.10 -20.80
N LEU A 61 -3.48 -4.02 -19.86
CA LEU A 61 -4.09 -3.90 -18.54
C LEU A 61 -3.03 -3.48 -17.51
N PRO A 62 -3.26 -2.38 -16.76
CA PRO A 62 -2.33 -1.96 -15.73
C PRO A 62 -2.30 -2.99 -14.59
N SER A 63 -1.17 -3.07 -13.90
CA SER A 63 -1.07 -3.96 -12.75
C SER A 63 -1.76 -3.34 -11.54
N VAL A 64 -2.64 -4.09 -10.88
CA VAL A 64 -3.42 -3.61 -9.74
C VAL A 64 -2.65 -3.92 -8.45
N VAL A 65 -2.47 -2.90 -7.61
CA VAL A 65 -1.74 -3.01 -6.34
C VAL A 65 -2.71 -3.05 -5.18
N TYR A 66 -2.63 -4.09 -4.37
CA TYR A 66 -3.42 -4.30 -3.17
C TYR A 66 -2.57 -4.16 -1.91
N ALA A 67 -3.19 -3.73 -0.82
CA ALA A 67 -2.61 -3.67 0.52
C ALA A 67 -2.38 -5.08 1.10
N ARG A 68 -1.99 -5.15 2.37
CA ARG A 68 -1.90 -6.42 3.09
C ARG A 68 -3.23 -7.17 3.10
N GLU A 69 -3.13 -8.48 2.94
CA GLU A 69 -4.24 -9.40 3.18
C GLU A 69 -4.37 -9.61 4.69
N LEU A 70 -5.48 -9.16 5.30
CA LEU A 70 -5.74 -9.44 6.70
C LEU A 70 -6.34 -10.84 6.84
N ALA A 71 -5.63 -11.74 7.52
CA ALA A 71 -6.15 -13.03 7.94
C ALA A 71 -6.63 -12.94 9.40
N LEU A 72 -7.86 -13.37 9.66
CA LEU A 72 -8.43 -13.51 10.99
C LEU A 72 -8.40 -14.98 11.41
N GLN A 73 -8.10 -15.24 12.68
CA GLN A 73 -8.17 -16.57 13.27
C GLN A 73 -8.63 -16.46 14.73
N PRO A 74 -9.34 -17.45 15.29
CA PRO A 74 -9.59 -17.54 16.72
C PRO A 74 -8.28 -17.47 17.53
N GLY A 75 -8.29 -16.72 18.62
CA GLY A 75 -7.10 -16.45 19.45
C GLY A 75 -6.20 -15.32 18.94
N ALA A 76 -6.45 -14.76 17.75
CA ALA A 76 -5.66 -13.62 17.27
C ALA A 76 -5.91 -12.36 18.13
N PRO A 77 -4.86 -11.56 18.43
CA PRO A 77 -4.97 -10.33 19.24
C PRO A 77 -5.57 -9.15 18.46
N VAL A 78 -6.57 -9.41 17.62
CA VAL A 78 -7.30 -8.40 16.85
C VAL A 78 -8.51 -7.94 17.66
N SER A 79 -8.53 -6.66 18.01
CA SER A 79 -9.66 -6.08 18.76
C SER A 79 -10.88 -5.79 17.88
N TYR A 80 -12.06 -5.75 18.49
CA TYR A 80 -13.32 -5.31 17.87
C TYR A 80 -13.15 -3.99 17.10
N ASN A 81 -12.52 -3.00 17.73
CA ASN A 81 -12.32 -1.69 17.12
C ASN A 81 -11.36 -1.73 15.93
N SER A 82 -10.36 -2.62 15.95
CA SER A 82 -9.44 -2.82 14.83
C SER A 82 -10.19 -3.38 13.62
N LEU A 83 -10.97 -4.45 13.77
CA LEU A 83 -11.75 -5.01 12.66
C LEU A 83 -12.79 -4.02 12.11
N VAL A 84 -13.52 -3.32 12.99
CA VAL A 84 -14.48 -2.30 12.55
C VAL A 84 -13.79 -1.18 11.76
N ASN A 85 -12.58 -0.77 12.16
CA ASN A 85 -11.83 0.23 11.44
C ASN A 85 -11.28 -0.29 10.11
N GLU A 86 -10.83 -1.55 10.05
CA GLU A 86 -10.43 -2.22 8.80
C GLU A 86 -11.58 -2.22 7.79
N LEU A 87 -12.76 -2.70 8.20
CA LEU A 87 -13.95 -2.73 7.33
C LEU A 87 -14.34 -1.34 6.84
N LYS A 88 -14.26 -0.30 7.68
CA LYS A 88 -14.47 1.10 7.26
C LYS A 88 -13.44 1.56 6.23
N VAL A 89 -12.17 1.20 6.39
CA VAL A 89 -11.09 1.57 5.46
C VAL A 89 -11.23 0.85 4.12
N LEU A 90 -11.80 -0.35 4.12
CA LEU A 90 -12.19 -1.14 2.95
C LEU A 90 -13.52 -0.70 2.32
N GLY A 91 -14.18 0.33 2.87
CA GLY A 91 -15.44 0.84 2.32
C GLY A 91 -16.64 -0.09 2.54
N TYR A 92 -16.60 -0.95 3.55
CA TYR A 92 -17.80 -1.69 3.96
C TYR A 92 -18.85 -0.74 4.54
N GLN A 93 -20.12 -1.01 4.27
CA GLN A 93 -21.25 -0.17 4.68
C GLN A 93 -21.90 -0.70 5.96
N LYS A 94 -22.09 0.19 6.94
CA LYS A 94 -22.77 -0.17 8.18
C LYS A 94 -24.28 -0.21 7.95
N VAL A 95 -24.92 -1.36 8.15
CA VAL A 95 -26.35 -1.58 7.97
C VAL A 95 -26.97 -2.28 9.19
N ALA A 96 -28.32 -2.33 9.23
CA ALA A 96 -29.03 -3.00 10.31
C ALA A 96 -29.04 -4.53 10.18
N LYS A 97 -29.06 -5.02 8.93
CA LYS A 97 -29.04 -6.44 8.56
C LYS A 97 -28.14 -6.61 7.33
N PRO A 98 -26.91 -7.12 7.50
CA PRO A 98 -26.00 -7.38 6.39
C PRO A 98 -26.51 -8.56 5.57
N ASP A 99 -26.92 -8.31 4.33
CA ASP A 99 -27.37 -9.35 3.40
C ASP A 99 -26.65 -9.25 2.04
N GLN A 100 -25.90 -8.16 1.79
CA GLN A 100 -25.17 -7.93 0.55
C GLN A 100 -23.67 -7.82 0.75
N SER A 101 -22.90 -8.17 -0.29
CA SER A 101 -21.44 -8.02 -0.35
C SER A 101 -21.01 -6.62 0.10
N GLY A 102 -20.03 -6.54 1.01
CA GLY A 102 -19.51 -5.27 1.46
C GLY A 102 -20.37 -4.58 2.53
N GLU A 103 -21.30 -5.28 3.16
CA GLU A 103 -22.08 -4.77 4.30
C GLU A 103 -21.60 -5.34 5.62
N TYR A 104 -21.76 -4.57 6.70
CA TYR A 104 -21.48 -5.02 8.06
C TYR A 104 -22.42 -4.43 9.10
N LYS A 105 -22.51 -5.11 10.24
CA LYS A 105 -23.15 -4.71 11.47
C LYS A 105 -22.18 -4.95 12.61
N ALA A 106 -22.16 -4.05 13.58
CA ALA A 106 -21.22 -4.12 14.69
C ALA A 106 -21.95 -3.85 16.01
N ASN A 107 -21.86 -4.81 16.93
CA ASN A 107 -22.62 -4.89 18.17
C ASN A 107 -21.69 -5.08 19.39
N GLY A 108 -20.66 -4.25 19.58
CA GLY A 108 -19.82 -4.18 20.81
C GLY A 108 -18.93 -5.38 21.12
N TRP A 109 -19.45 -6.61 21.00
CA TRP A 109 -18.80 -7.91 21.24
C TRP A 109 -18.80 -8.79 19.99
N SER A 110 -19.51 -8.39 18.93
CA SER A 110 -19.50 -9.10 17.65
C SER A 110 -19.57 -8.15 16.46
N VAL A 111 -19.01 -8.61 15.34
CA VAL A 111 -19.10 -7.95 14.03
C VAL A 111 -19.60 -8.98 13.02
N GLU A 112 -20.78 -8.72 12.47
CA GLU A 112 -21.38 -9.51 11.40
C GLU A 112 -21.15 -8.80 10.07
N PHE A 113 -20.69 -9.49 9.04
CA PHE A 113 -20.45 -8.88 7.72
C PHE A 113 -20.49 -9.91 6.60
N VAL A 114 -20.75 -9.43 5.39
CA VAL A 114 -20.67 -10.23 4.16
C VAL A 114 -19.37 -9.88 3.45
N ARG A 115 -18.36 -10.73 3.64
CA ARG A 115 -17.03 -10.59 3.00
C ARG A 115 -17.19 -10.69 1.49
N ARG A 116 -16.59 -9.77 0.74
CA ARG A 116 -16.71 -9.66 -0.72
C ARG A 116 -16.05 -10.84 -1.45
N PRO A 117 -16.58 -11.30 -2.60
CA PRO A 117 -15.84 -12.20 -3.47
C PRO A 117 -14.50 -11.55 -3.87
N PHE A 118 -13.42 -12.31 -3.81
CA PHE A 118 -12.10 -11.80 -4.12
C PHE A 118 -11.18 -12.92 -4.63
N ASN A 119 -10.30 -12.57 -5.55
CA ASN A 119 -9.28 -13.48 -6.06
C ASN A 119 -7.99 -13.24 -5.26
N PHE A 120 -7.81 -14.01 -4.18
CA PHE A 120 -6.61 -14.01 -3.35
C PHE A 120 -5.43 -14.64 -4.12
N LYS A 121 -4.24 -14.58 -3.53
CA LYS A 121 -3.05 -15.24 -4.10
C LYS A 121 -3.17 -16.76 -4.11
N GLU A 122 -3.90 -17.36 -3.16
CA GLU A 122 -4.16 -18.81 -3.11
C GLU A 122 -5.28 -19.26 -4.06
N GLY A 123 -6.13 -18.34 -4.51
CA GLY A 123 -7.24 -18.64 -5.41
C GLY A 123 -8.46 -17.73 -5.23
N ALA A 124 -9.48 -17.98 -6.03
CA ALA A 124 -10.75 -17.27 -5.96
C ALA A 124 -11.60 -17.76 -4.79
N GLU A 125 -12.06 -16.83 -3.95
CA GLU A 125 -13.05 -17.12 -2.91
C GLU A 125 -14.32 -16.31 -3.15
N GLY A 126 -15.48 -16.97 -3.10
CA GLY A 126 -16.79 -16.32 -3.16
C GLY A 126 -17.11 -15.48 -1.93
N ALA A 127 -18.28 -14.85 -1.92
CA ALA A 127 -18.77 -14.11 -0.76
C ALA A 127 -18.94 -15.05 0.46
N ARG A 128 -18.77 -14.50 1.66
CA ARG A 128 -18.96 -15.24 2.92
C ARG A 128 -19.73 -14.38 3.92
N HIS A 129 -20.89 -14.85 4.39
CA HIS A 129 -21.60 -14.20 5.48
C HIS A 129 -21.07 -14.72 6.81
N VAL A 130 -20.42 -13.87 7.60
CA VAL A 130 -19.70 -14.29 8.80
C VAL A 130 -20.04 -13.41 9.99
N VAL A 131 -19.91 -13.99 11.19
CA VAL A 131 -19.87 -13.27 12.45
C VAL A 131 -18.56 -13.56 13.19
N VAL A 132 -17.89 -12.50 13.61
CA VAL A 132 -16.67 -12.55 14.42
C VAL A 132 -17.02 -12.07 15.83
N THR A 133 -16.75 -12.90 16.83
CA THR A 133 -17.02 -12.62 18.25
C THR A 133 -15.73 -12.34 19.00
N PHE A 134 -15.74 -11.36 19.90
CA PHE A 134 -14.55 -10.89 20.63
C PHE A 134 -14.65 -11.14 22.13
N ASN A 135 -13.51 -11.29 22.78
CA ASN A 135 -13.34 -11.26 24.23
C ASN A 135 -12.30 -10.19 24.63
N SER A 136 -11.79 -10.22 25.86
CA SER A 136 -10.77 -9.27 26.33
C SER A 136 -9.39 -9.44 25.68
N GLU A 137 -9.09 -10.61 25.12
CA GLU A 137 -7.79 -10.96 24.55
C GLU A 137 -7.75 -10.80 23.03
N GLY A 138 -8.91 -10.84 22.37
CA GLY A 138 -9.01 -10.66 20.91
C GLY A 138 -10.20 -11.40 20.31
N ILE A 139 -9.96 -12.07 19.18
CA ILE A 139 -10.98 -12.86 18.49
C ILE A 139 -11.20 -14.15 19.26
N SER A 140 -12.43 -14.40 19.69
CA SER A 140 -12.82 -15.64 20.37
C SER A 140 -13.35 -16.71 19.39
N GLN A 141 -14.11 -16.29 18.38
CA GLN A 141 -14.78 -17.20 17.45
C GLN A 141 -15.03 -16.50 16.11
N ILE A 142 -14.97 -17.28 15.03
CA ILE A 142 -15.41 -16.88 13.69
C ILE A 142 -16.41 -17.94 13.22
N LYS A 143 -17.60 -17.51 12.80
CA LYS A 143 -18.66 -18.41 12.36
C LYS A 143 -19.23 -17.97 11.03
N ASP A 144 -19.34 -18.93 10.11
CA ASP A 144 -20.02 -18.77 8.82
C ASP A 144 -21.53 -18.97 9.04
N LEU A 145 -22.33 -17.98 8.67
CA LEU A 145 -23.77 -17.94 8.91
C LEU A 145 -24.57 -18.73 7.86
N ASP A 146 -24.01 -18.94 6.67
CA ASP A 146 -24.65 -19.73 5.60
C ASP A 146 -24.58 -21.23 5.91
N THR A 147 -23.44 -21.69 6.41
CA THR A 147 -23.18 -23.11 6.72
C THR A 147 -23.35 -23.44 8.20
N ASN A 148 -23.47 -22.42 9.06
CA ASN A 148 -23.51 -22.54 10.52
C ASN A 148 -22.27 -23.22 11.14
N LYS A 149 -21.12 -23.21 10.42
CA LYS A 149 -19.85 -23.82 10.86
C LYS A 149 -18.90 -22.78 11.43
N GLU A 150 -18.07 -23.21 12.37
CA GLU A 150 -16.93 -22.43 12.84
C GLU A 150 -15.80 -22.44 11.81
N LEU A 151 -15.14 -21.31 11.64
CA LEU A 151 -13.99 -21.14 10.76
C LEU A 151 -12.72 -21.02 11.59
N GLY A 152 -11.70 -21.82 11.25
CA GLY A 152 -10.37 -21.69 11.86
C GLY A 152 -9.60 -20.47 11.34
N PHE A 153 -9.92 -20.00 10.13
CA PHE A 153 -9.33 -18.82 9.52
C PHE A 153 -10.32 -18.14 8.57
N LEU A 154 -10.14 -16.85 8.33
CA LEU A 154 -10.89 -16.06 7.37
C LEU A 154 -10.01 -14.97 6.77
N HIS A 155 -9.90 -14.94 5.44
CA HIS A 155 -9.27 -13.83 4.72
C HIS A 155 -10.27 -12.68 4.53
N ILE A 156 -9.79 -11.46 4.74
CA ILE A 156 -10.47 -10.22 4.40
C ILE A 156 -9.88 -9.69 3.09
N ASP A 157 -10.74 -9.24 2.18
CA ASP A 157 -10.33 -8.67 0.90
C ASP A 157 -9.41 -7.44 1.12
N PRO A 158 -8.26 -7.38 0.45
CA PRO A 158 -7.31 -6.29 0.65
C PRO A 158 -7.76 -5.02 -0.06
N LYS A 159 -7.37 -3.86 0.51
CA LYS A 159 -7.65 -2.57 -0.10
C LYS A 159 -6.88 -2.41 -1.42
N MET A 160 -7.55 -2.00 -2.49
CA MET A 160 -6.87 -1.50 -3.69
C MET A 160 -6.15 -0.18 -3.38
N LEU A 161 -4.83 -0.17 -3.47
CA LEU A 161 -3.99 1.00 -3.25
C LEU A 161 -3.84 1.85 -4.51
N GLY A 162 -3.95 1.22 -5.67
CA GLY A 162 -3.86 1.90 -6.96
C GLY A 162 -3.41 0.94 -8.05
N MET A 163 -2.85 1.52 -9.11
CA MET A 163 -2.39 0.77 -10.27
C MET A 163 -0.98 1.24 -10.65
N LEU A 164 -0.12 0.29 -11.02
CA LEU A 164 1.10 0.58 -11.76
C LEU A 164 0.72 0.82 -13.22
N GLU A 165 1.07 2.01 -13.69
CA GLU A 165 0.62 2.54 -14.96
C GLU A 165 1.18 1.74 -16.12
N ALA A 166 0.31 1.30 -17.03
CA ALA A 166 0.74 0.87 -18.35
C ALA A 166 1.25 2.09 -19.15
N LYS A 167 2.09 1.83 -20.16
CA LYS A 167 2.66 2.85 -21.08
C LYS A 167 1.64 3.62 -21.93
N ASN A 168 0.33 3.39 -21.73
CA ASN A 168 -0.74 4.01 -22.51
C ASN A 168 -1.51 5.08 -21.69
N ASP A 169 -2.26 5.91 -22.42
CA ASP A 169 -3.09 6.96 -21.83
C ASP A 169 -4.46 6.45 -21.35
N GLN A 170 -4.65 5.13 -21.25
CA GLN A 170 -5.93 4.49 -20.94
C GLN A 170 -5.82 3.56 -19.74
N GLN A 171 -6.58 3.85 -18.69
CA GLN A 171 -6.67 3.00 -17.51
C GLN A 171 -7.98 2.23 -17.50
N ARG A 172 -7.92 0.97 -17.12
CA ARG A 172 -9.08 0.08 -16.97
C ARG A 172 -8.78 -1.00 -15.94
N ILE A 173 -9.84 -1.53 -15.34
CA ILE A 173 -9.84 -2.82 -14.64
C ILE A 173 -10.73 -3.70 -15.48
N TYR A 174 -10.20 -4.82 -15.98
CA TYR A 174 -11.01 -5.78 -16.70
C TYR A 174 -11.94 -6.50 -15.71
N LEU A 175 -13.21 -6.55 -16.05
CA LEU A 175 -14.20 -7.36 -15.35
C LEU A 175 -15.04 -8.06 -16.43
N PRO A 176 -15.10 -9.40 -16.44
CA PRO A 176 -15.97 -10.11 -17.38
C PRO A 176 -17.44 -9.70 -17.22
N GLU A 177 -18.17 -9.67 -18.33
CA GLU A 177 -19.60 -9.34 -18.40
C GLU A 177 -20.44 -10.18 -17.42
N ASP A 178 -20.18 -11.48 -17.30
CA ASP A 178 -20.90 -12.41 -16.41
C ASP A 178 -20.72 -12.09 -14.91
N LYS A 179 -19.69 -11.31 -14.57
CA LYS A 179 -19.43 -10.82 -13.20
C LYS A 179 -20.01 -9.42 -12.95
N MET A 180 -20.53 -8.74 -13.98
CA MET A 180 -21.13 -7.42 -13.83
C MET A 180 -22.57 -7.52 -13.31
N PRO A 181 -23.11 -6.48 -12.62
CA PRO A 181 -24.51 -6.46 -12.21
C PRO A 181 -25.44 -6.60 -13.41
N LYS A 182 -26.40 -7.53 -13.36
CA LYS A 182 -27.43 -7.68 -14.41
C LYS A 182 -28.16 -6.36 -14.71
N LEU A 183 -28.49 -5.61 -13.66
CA LEU A 183 -29.12 -4.30 -13.78
C LEU A 183 -28.28 -3.29 -14.60
N LEU A 184 -26.95 -3.40 -14.56
CA LEU A 184 -26.06 -2.59 -15.38
C LEU A 184 -26.12 -3.04 -16.85
N VAL A 185 -25.97 -4.34 -17.09
CA VAL A 185 -25.93 -4.93 -18.44
C VAL A 185 -27.23 -4.63 -19.18
N GLU A 186 -28.37 -5.02 -18.60
CA GLU A 186 -29.70 -4.84 -19.19
C GLU A 186 -30.05 -3.34 -19.32
N GLY A 187 -29.77 -2.55 -18.27
CA GLY A 187 -30.02 -1.11 -18.29
C GLY A 187 -29.19 -0.34 -19.33
N LEU A 188 -27.97 -0.80 -19.60
CA LEU A 188 -27.11 -0.25 -20.63
C LEU A 188 -27.66 -0.55 -22.03
N VAL A 189 -28.00 -1.81 -22.28
CA VAL A 189 -28.60 -2.25 -23.56
C VAL A 189 -29.89 -1.48 -23.82
N ASP A 190 -30.79 -1.40 -22.84
CA ASP A 190 -32.05 -0.68 -22.97
C ASP A 190 -31.89 0.83 -23.24
N THR A 191 -30.83 1.43 -22.69
CA THR A 191 -30.57 2.86 -22.83
C THR A 191 -29.89 3.21 -24.15
N GLU A 192 -28.87 2.43 -24.54
CA GLU A 192 -28.01 2.75 -25.68
C GLU A 192 -28.44 2.03 -26.96
N ASP A 193 -28.95 0.79 -26.88
CA ASP A 193 -29.30 -0.03 -28.05
C ASP A 193 -30.34 -1.13 -27.75
N ARG A 194 -31.61 -0.74 -27.60
CA ARG A 194 -32.71 -1.62 -27.17
C ARG A 194 -32.90 -2.91 -27.98
N HIS A 195 -32.51 -2.92 -29.27
CA HIS A 195 -32.65 -4.11 -30.13
C HIS A 195 -31.28 -4.72 -30.46
N PHE A 196 -30.30 -4.56 -29.56
CA PHE A 196 -28.93 -4.99 -29.75
C PHE A 196 -28.81 -6.46 -30.18
N TYR A 197 -29.58 -7.34 -29.55
CA TYR A 197 -29.55 -8.78 -29.84
C TYR A 197 -30.23 -9.17 -31.16
N GLU A 198 -30.96 -8.26 -31.82
CA GLU A 198 -31.77 -8.57 -33.00
C GLU A 198 -31.10 -8.18 -34.33
N HIS A 199 -30.12 -7.27 -34.32
CA HIS A 199 -29.51 -6.74 -35.55
C HIS A 199 -28.05 -7.19 -35.73
N ASP A 200 -27.54 -7.19 -36.97
CA ASP A 200 -26.16 -7.58 -37.29
C ASP A 200 -25.21 -6.36 -37.33
N GLY A 201 -25.00 -5.73 -36.19
CA GLY A 201 -24.07 -4.63 -35.97
C GLY A 201 -24.60 -3.24 -36.33
N ILE A 202 -25.64 -3.15 -37.16
CA ILE A 202 -26.30 -1.88 -37.54
C ILE A 202 -27.81 -2.01 -37.39
N SER A 203 -28.44 -1.04 -36.72
CA SER A 203 -29.90 -0.95 -36.62
C SER A 203 -30.49 -0.05 -37.70
N LEU A 204 -31.07 -0.64 -38.75
CA LEU A 204 -31.78 0.09 -39.80
C LEU A 204 -32.98 0.87 -39.24
N VAL A 205 -33.73 0.25 -38.32
CA VAL A 205 -34.84 0.89 -37.61
C VAL A 205 -34.33 2.06 -36.75
N GLY A 206 -33.19 1.90 -36.08
CA GLY A 206 -32.54 2.96 -35.29
C GLY A 206 -32.12 4.16 -36.13
N ILE A 207 -31.55 3.92 -37.31
CA ILE A 207 -31.17 4.97 -38.26
C ILE A 207 -32.40 5.71 -38.77
N ALA A 208 -33.43 4.99 -39.22
CA ALA A 208 -34.66 5.59 -39.73
C ALA A 208 -35.38 6.43 -38.65
N ARG A 209 -35.47 5.92 -37.42
CA ARG A 209 -36.06 6.62 -36.27
C ARG A 209 -35.30 7.92 -35.96
N ALA A 210 -33.97 7.85 -35.89
CA ALA A 210 -33.13 9.01 -35.63
C ALA A 210 -33.25 10.06 -36.74
N PHE A 211 -33.33 9.62 -38.00
CA PHE A 211 -33.52 10.50 -39.16
C PHE A 211 -34.85 11.28 -39.05
N VAL A 212 -35.97 10.60 -38.79
CA VAL A 212 -37.28 11.24 -38.63
C VAL A 212 -37.29 12.21 -37.44
N ALA A 213 -36.74 11.80 -36.29
CA ALA A 213 -36.67 12.66 -35.10
C ALA A 213 -35.83 13.93 -35.32
N ASN A 214 -34.68 13.80 -36.00
CA ASN A 214 -33.79 14.92 -36.27
C ASN A 214 -34.39 15.90 -37.29
N ILE A 215 -35.13 15.41 -38.30
CA ILE A 215 -35.89 16.28 -39.22
C ILE A 215 -36.96 17.06 -38.47
N LYS A 216 -37.72 16.38 -37.60
CA LYS A 216 -38.80 17.02 -36.83
C LYS A 216 -38.28 18.10 -35.87
N ALA A 217 -37.07 17.93 -35.34
CA ALA A 217 -36.47 18.87 -34.41
C ALA A 217 -35.62 19.98 -35.07
N GLY A 218 -35.28 19.86 -36.35
CA GLY A 218 -34.43 20.82 -37.07
C GLY A 218 -32.95 20.81 -36.65
N HIS A 219 -32.55 19.92 -35.75
CA HIS A 219 -31.18 19.70 -35.29
C HIS A 219 -31.01 18.24 -34.80
N THR A 220 -29.77 17.80 -34.58
CA THR A 220 -29.51 16.42 -34.12
C THR A 220 -29.93 16.26 -32.66
N VAL A 221 -31.03 15.55 -32.42
CA VAL A 221 -31.60 15.27 -31.09
C VAL A 221 -31.38 13.81 -30.67
N GLN A 222 -31.42 12.88 -31.62
CA GLN A 222 -31.29 11.44 -31.36
C GLN A 222 -30.18 10.82 -32.21
N GLY A 223 -29.37 9.97 -31.59
CA GLY A 223 -28.35 9.16 -32.27
C GLY A 223 -28.93 7.81 -32.69
N GLY A 224 -28.62 7.37 -33.91
CA GLY A 224 -28.99 6.05 -34.43
C GLY A 224 -27.83 5.05 -34.43
N SER A 225 -26.83 5.21 -33.57
CA SER A 225 -25.64 4.34 -33.55
C SER A 225 -25.81 3.18 -32.57
N THR A 226 -25.42 1.97 -32.99
CA THR A 226 -25.50 0.74 -32.18
C THR A 226 -24.32 0.60 -31.22
N LEU A 227 -24.43 -0.31 -30.25
CA LEU A 227 -23.31 -0.64 -29.35
C LEU A 227 -22.08 -1.13 -30.13
N THR A 228 -22.26 -2.01 -31.12
CA THR A 228 -21.16 -2.52 -31.97
C THR A 228 -20.50 -1.38 -32.77
N GLN A 229 -21.26 -0.40 -33.27
CA GLN A 229 -20.70 0.79 -33.93
C GLN A 229 -19.90 1.66 -32.95
N GLN A 230 -20.41 1.87 -31.74
CA GLN A 230 -19.69 2.62 -30.72
C GLN A 230 -18.40 1.90 -30.29
N LEU A 231 -18.41 0.57 -30.19
CA LEU A 231 -17.23 -0.25 -29.94
C LEU A 231 -16.19 -0.06 -31.05
N ALA A 232 -16.60 -0.22 -32.30
CA ALA A 232 -15.73 -0.06 -33.46
C ALA A 232 -15.06 1.33 -33.49
N LYS A 233 -15.84 2.38 -33.21
CA LYS A 233 -15.35 3.76 -33.08
C LYS A 233 -14.29 3.88 -31.98
N ASN A 234 -14.56 3.36 -30.79
CA ASN A 234 -13.71 3.55 -29.61
C ASN A 234 -12.45 2.67 -29.61
N MET A 235 -12.45 1.56 -30.36
CA MET A 235 -11.30 0.64 -30.42
C MET A 235 -10.37 0.91 -31.62
N PHE A 236 -10.91 1.26 -32.78
CA PHE A 236 -10.15 1.22 -34.04
C PHE A 236 -10.03 2.55 -34.79
N LEU A 237 -10.90 3.52 -34.50
CA LEU A 237 -11.00 4.74 -35.31
C LEU A 237 -10.53 5.97 -34.52
N SER A 238 -10.07 6.98 -35.26
CA SER A 238 -9.69 8.28 -34.70
C SER A 238 -10.92 9.11 -34.30
N SER A 239 -10.71 10.18 -33.53
CA SER A 239 -11.76 11.11 -33.11
C SER A 239 -12.23 12.08 -34.20
N GLU A 240 -11.71 11.98 -35.43
CA GLU A 240 -11.97 12.90 -36.53
C GLU A 240 -13.45 12.86 -36.97
N ARG A 241 -14.10 13.99 -37.23
CA ARG A 241 -15.51 14.00 -37.65
C ARG A 241 -15.63 13.96 -39.18
N SER A 242 -15.69 12.76 -39.77
CA SER A 242 -15.94 12.57 -41.20
C SER A 242 -17.01 11.50 -41.49
N LEU A 243 -17.75 11.68 -42.59
CA LEU A 243 -18.70 10.67 -43.08
C LEU A 243 -18.00 9.37 -43.48
N TRP A 244 -16.76 9.47 -44.00
CA TRP A 244 -15.96 8.30 -44.32
C TRP A 244 -15.56 7.48 -43.08
N ARG A 245 -15.22 8.15 -41.97
CA ARG A 245 -15.03 7.46 -40.68
C ARG A 245 -16.32 6.76 -40.26
N LYS A 246 -17.48 7.42 -40.39
CA LYS A 246 -18.77 6.83 -40.01
C LYS A 246 -19.13 5.62 -40.88
N PHE A 247 -18.77 5.63 -42.16
CA PHE A 247 -18.89 4.47 -43.03
C PHE A 247 -17.98 3.31 -42.58
N LYS A 248 -16.70 3.58 -42.28
CA LYS A 248 -15.78 2.57 -41.73
C LYS A 248 -16.30 1.97 -40.41
N GLU A 249 -16.84 2.81 -39.53
CA GLU A 249 -17.46 2.40 -38.26
C GLU A 249 -18.61 1.40 -38.48
N ALA A 250 -19.51 1.73 -39.42
CA ALA A 250 -20.62 0.87 -39.79
C ALA A 250 -20.13 -0.46 -40.39
N TYR A 251 -19.16 -0.43 -41.31
CA TYR A 251 -18.65 -1.63 -41.96
C TYR A 251 -17.88 -2.53 -40.98
N MET A 252 -17.05 -1.94 -40.11
CA MET A 252 -16.41 -2.67 -39.01
C MET A 252 -17.44 -3.30 -38.07
N ALA A 253 -18.53 -2.60 -37.76
CA ALA A 253 -19.58 -3.14 -36.88
C ALA A 253 -20.23 -4.41 -37.46
N ILE A 254 -20.51 -4.44 -38.77
CA ILE A 254 -21.02 -5.65 -39.45
C ILE A 254 -19.99 -6.79 -39.35
N ILE A 255 -18.71 -6.49 -39.60
CA ILE A 255 -17.64 -7.50 -39.54
C ILE A 255 -17.49 -8.06 -38.11
N ILE A 256 -17.55 -7.20 -37.09
CA ILE A 256 -17.45 -7.60 -35.69
C ILE A 256 -18.62 -8.53 -35.32
N ASP A 257 -19.86 -8.11 -35.57
CA ASP A 257 -21.05 -8.90 -35.21
C ASP A 257 -21.18 -10.21 -36.01
N TYR A 258 -20.59 -10.29 -37.20
CA TYR A 258 -20.54 -11.52 -37.97
C TYR A 258 -19.55 -12.54 -37.39
N LYS A 259 -18.47 -12.08 -36.75
CA LYS A 259 -17.38 -12.94 -36.27
C LYS A 259 -17.43 -13.27 -34.78
N TYR A 260 -17.95 -12.36 -33.97
CA TYR A 260 -17.93 -12.44 -32.52
C TYR A 260 -19.36 -12.50 -31.97
N GLY A 261 -19.54 -13.22 -30.86
CA GLY A 261 -20.83 -13.33 -30.22
C GLY A 261 -21.30 -12.00 -29.61
N LYS A 262 -22.62 -11.83 -29.45
CA LYS A 262 -23.19 -10.63 -28.83
C LYS A 262 -22.66 -10.38 -27.42
N GLU A 263 -22.45 -11.45 -26.66
CA GLU A 263 -21.88 -11.41 -25.32
C GLU A 263 -20.43 -10.89 -25.34
N GLU A 264 -19.60 -11.37 -26.28
CA GLU A 264 -18.22 -10.90 -26.45
C GLU A 264 -18.14 -9.42 -26.87
N VAL A 265 -19.04 -8.99 -27.77
CA VAL A 265 -19.15 -7.58 -28.19
C VAL A 265 -19.55 -6.69 -27.02
N LEU A 266 -20.50 -7.16 -26.20
CA LEU A 266 -20.97 -6.42 -25.03
C LEU A 266 -19.89 -6.35 -23.94
N ASP A 267 -19.20 -7.47 -23.64
CA ASP A 267 -18.05 -7.52 -22.73
C ASP A 267 -16.97 -6.52 -23.15
N ALA A 268 -16.59 -6.54 -24.43
CA ALA A 268 -15.61 -5.62 -25.00
C ALA A 268 -16.07 -4.16 -24.88
N TYR A 269 -17.34 -3.88 -25.14
CA TYR A 269 -17.91 -2.54 -25.00
C TYR A 269 -17.87 -2.03 -23.56
N MET A 270 -18.35 -2.84 -22.61
CA MET A 270 -18.44 -2.48 -21.20
C MET A 270 -17.07 -2.24 -20.56
N ASN A 271 -16.01 -2.85 -21.09
CA ASN A 271 -14.62 -2.65 -20.66
C ASN A 271 -13.87 -1.55 -21.46
N GLN A 272 -14.37 -1.15 -22.64
CA GLN A 272 -13.73 -0.15 -23.50
C GLN A 272 -14.34 1.26 -23.38
N VAL A 273 -15.59 1.39 -22.94
CA VAL A 273 -16.28 2.68 -22.92
C VAL A 273 -15.55 3.72 -22.07
N TYR A 274 -15.34 4.92 -22.62
CA TYR A 274 -14.74 6.04 -21.90
C TYR A 274 -15.76 6.65 -20.95
N LEU A 275 -15.41 6.82 -19.67
CA LEU A 275 -16.33 7.31 -18.63
C LEU A 275 -15.79 8.48 -17.81
N ALA A 276 -14.48 8.73 -17.83
CA ALA A 276 -13.89 9.89 -17.16
C ALA A 276 -12.46 10.18 -17.62
N GLN A 277 -11.93 11.32 -17.20
CA GLN A 277 -10.49 11.64 -17.26
C GLN A 277 -9.94 11.75 -15.84
N TYR A 278 -8.76 11.18 -15.60
CA TYR A 278 -8.01 11.36 -14.37
C TYR A 278 -6.51 11.51 -14.65
N ALA A 279 -5.89 12.56 -14.10
CA ALA A 279 -4.46 12.83 -14.22
C ALA A 279 -3.89 12.73 -15.66
N GLY A 280 -4.63 13.26 -16.65
CA GLY A 280 -4.21 13.21 -18.05
C GLY A 280 -4.47 11.89 -18.77
N ARG A 281 -5.03 10.88 -18.08
CA ARG A 281 -5.39 9.56 -18.64
C ARG A 281 -6.90 9.33 -18.67
N GLY A 282 -7.36 8.58 -19.67
CA GLY A 282 -8.76 8.18 -19.78
C GLY A 282 -9.09 7.01 -18.88
N ILE A 283 -10.22 7.09 -18.18
CA ILE A 283 -10.80 5.97 -17.42
C ILE A 283 -11.79 5.27 -18.33
N HIS A 284 -11.48 4.03 -18.65
CA HIS A 284 -12.27 3.15 -19.48
C HIS A 284 -12.86 2.01 -18.66
N GLY A 285 -14.09 1.65 -19.00
CA GLY A 285 -14.84 0.54 -18.42
C GLY A 285 -15.54 0.87 -17.10
N PHE A 286 -16.65 0.18 -16.87
CA PHE A 286 -17.51 0.43 -15.70
C PHE A 286 -16.85 0.07 -14.37
N ALA A 287 -16.01 -0.97 -14.34
CA ALA A 287 -15.36 -1.44 -13.13
C ALA A 287 -14.45 -0.36 -12.50
N LEU A 288 -13.58 0.26 -13.32
CA LEU A 288 -12.72 1.35 -12.84
C LEU A 288 -13.51 2.63 -12.59
N ALA A 289 -14.52 2.92 -13.42
CA ALA A 289 -15.38 4.09 -13.21
C ALA A 289 -16.15 4.04 -11.88
N SER A 290 -16.62 2.86 -11.47
CA SER A 290 -17.24 2.64 -10.16
C SER A 290 -16.31 3.05 -9.02
N ARG A 291 -15.05 2.61 -9.06
CA ARG A 291 -14.03 2.99 -8.08
C ARG A 291 -13.75 4.50 -8.12
N TYR A 292 -13.68 5.09 -9.30
CA TYR A 292 -13.40 6.51 -9.47
C TYR A 292 -14.51 7.43 -8.95
N TYR A 293 -15.77 7.13 -9.24
CA TYR A 293 -16.90 7.96 -8.83
C TYR A 293 -17.39 7.66 -7.41
N PHE A 294 -17.32 6.40 -6.96
CA PHE A 294 -17.99 5.95 -5.73
C PHE A 294 -17.08 5.29 -4.69
N ASP A 295 -15.79 5.05 -5.00
CA ASP A 295 -14.85 4.27 -4.17
C ASP A 295 -15.34 2.85 -3.84
N ARG A 296 -16.11 2.25 -4.75
CA ARG A 296 -16.80 0.95 -4.55
C ARG A 296 -16.61 -0.01 -5.71
N PRO A 297 -16.61 -1.33 -5.47
CA PRO A 297 -16.72 -2.32 -6.54
C PRO A 297 -18.03 -2.11 -7.33
N LEU A 298 -17.99 -2.44 -8.62
CA LEU A 298 -19.15 -2.29 -9.51
C LEU A 298 -20.36 -3.12 -9.05
N SER A 299 -20.10 -4.31 -8.49
CA SER A 299 -21.10 -5.23 -7.94
C SER A 299 -21.91 -4.68 -6.77
N GLU A 300 -21.48 -3.57 -6.16
CA GLU A 300 -22.06 -3.00 -4.94
C GLU A 300 -22.70 -1.64 -5.16
N LEU A 301 -22.75 -1.21 -6.42
CA LEU A 301 -23.42 0.03 -6.77
C LEU A 301 -24.93 -0.15 -6.73
N ARG A 302 -25.59 0.83 -6.14
CA ARG A 302 -27.05 0.92 -6.12
C ARG A 302 -27.60 1.25 -7.52
N PRO A 303 -28.90 1.03 -7.76
CA PRO A 303 -29.55 1.38 -9.02
C PRO A 303 -29.30 2.83 -9.49
N ASP A 304 -29.33 3.80 -8.56
CA ASP A 304 -29.07 5.22 -8.88
C ASP A 304 -27.64 5.47 -9.36
N GLN A 305 -26.67 4.74 -8.82
CA GLN A 305 -25.25 4.85 -9.16
C GLN A 305 -24.94 4.16 -10.49
N LEU A 306 -25.52 2.98 -10.73
CA LEU A 306 -25.43 2.29 -12.02
C LEU A 306 -26.05 3.13 -13.15
N ALA A 307 -27.25 3.69 -12.90
CA ALA A 307 -27.93 4.58 -13.84
C ALA A 307 -27.12 5.85 -14.14
N LEU A 308 -26.38 6.39 -13.16
CA LEU A 308 -25.45 7.48 -13.41
C LEU A 308 -24.35 7.07 -14.38
N LEU A 309 -23.67 5.94 -14.13
CA LEU A 309 -22.57 5.47 -15.00
C LEU A 309 -23.05 5.21 -16.43
N ILE A 310 -24.19 4.55 -16.61
CA ILE A 310 -24.81 4.36 -17.94
C ILE A 310 -25.12 5.72 -18.57
N GLY A 311 -25.67 6.66 -17.79
CA GLY A 311 -25.97 8.01 -18.26
C GLY A 311 -24.75 8.76 -18.78
N LEU A 312 -23.57 8.54 -18.18
CA LEU A 312 -22.31 9.17 -18.57
C LEU A 312 -21.81 8.71 -19.94
N VAL A 313 -22.11 7.49 -20.38
CA VAL A 313 -21.68 6.92 -21.67
C VAL A 313 -21.97 7.85 -22.84
N LYS A 314 -23.16 8.47 -22.84
CA LYS A 314 -23.60 9.41 -23.89
C LYS A 314 -22.65 10.62 -24.04
N GLY A 315 -21.99 11.04 -22.96
CA GLY A 315 -21.11 12.20 -22.99
C GLY A 315 -20.44 12.47 -21.63
N PRO A 316 -19.34 11.78 -21.29
CA PRO A 316 -18.76 11.83 -19.95
C PRO A 316 -18.33 13.23 -19.51
N SER A 317 -17.78 14.03 -20.43
CA SER A 317 -17.39 15.42 -20.14
C SER A 317 -18.59 16.35 -19.97
N TYR A 318 -19.68 16.13 -20.71
CA TYR A 318 -20.87 16.97 -20.68
C TYR A 318 -21.73 16.70 -19.43
N TYR A 319 -21.85 15.43 -19.05
CA TYR A 319 -22.56 14.96 -17.86
C TYR A 319 -21.63 14.78 -16.65
N ASN A 320 -20.43 15.37 -16.67
CA ASN A 320 -19.48 15.25 -15.58
C ASN A 320 -20.12 15.74 -14.27
N PRO A 321 -20.27 14.88 -13.23
CA PRO A 321 -21.11 15.19 -12.09
C PRO A 321 -20.47 16.17 -11.10
N TRP A 322 -19.14 16.38 -11.14
CA TRP A 322 -18.48 17.44 -10.37
C TRP A 322 -18.63 18.81 -11.04
N ARG A 323 -18.56 18.86 -12.38
CA ARG A 323 -18.66 20.12 -13.13
C ARG A 323 -20.11 20.55 -13.36
N ASN A 324 -21.01 19.59 -13.58
CA ASN A 324 -22.39 19.81 -14.00
C ASN A 324 -23.36 18.85 -13.28
N PRO A 325 -23.53 18.98 -11.95
CA PRO A 325 -24.30 18.02 -11.15
C PRO A 325 -25.77 17.91 -11.58
N GLU A 326 -26.44 19.02 -11.89
CA GLU A 326 -27.85 18.98 -12.33
C GLU A 326 -28.03 18.20 -13.64
N ARG A 327 -27.19 18.46 -14.66
CA ARG A 327 -27.25 17.70 -15.92
C ARG A 327 -27.00 16.21 -15.71
N ALA A 328 -26.06 15.86 -14.83
CA ALA A 328 -25.76 14.49 -14.50
C ALA A 328 -26.95 13.81 -13.80
N LYS A 329 -27.61 14.52 -12.88
CA LYS A 329 -28.79 14.05 -12.16
C LYS A 329 -29.98 13.84 -13.09
N ASP A 330 -30.27 14.80 -13.96
CA ASP A 330 -31.33 14.69 -14.95
C ASP A 330 -31.09 13.50 -15.88
N ARG A 331 -29.84 13.35 -16.37
CA ARG A 331 -29.48 12.22 -17.23
C ARG A 331 -29.62 10.88 -16.52
N ARG A 332 -29.18 10.78 -15.26
CA ARG A 332 -29.37 9.58 -14.42
C ARG A 332 -30.85 9.26 -14.23
N ASN A 333 -31.69 10.26 -14.02
CA ASN A 333 -33.13 10.07 -13.84
C ASN A 333 -33.82 9.59 -15.13
N VAL A 334 -33.34 10.00 -16.30
CA VAL A 334 -33.79 9.43 -17.59
C VAL A 334 -33.47 7.94 -17.67
N VAL A 335 -32.27 7.52 -17.28
CA VAL A 335 -31.88 6.10 -17.28
C VAL A 335 -32.73 5.30 -16.27
N LEU A 336 -32.93 5.83 -15.06
CA LEU A 336 -33.81 5.19 -14.07
C LEU A 336 -35.25 5.03 -14.60
N LYS A 337 -35.75 6.00 -15.38
CA LYS A 337 -37.09 5.91 -15.97
C LYS A 337 -37.15 4.82 -17.05
N ILE A 338 -36.12 4.69 -17.88
CA ILE A 338 -36.00 3.60 -18.87
C ILE A 338 -35.99 2.24 -18.15
N MET A 339 -35.21 2.11 -17.08
CA MET A 339 -35.17 0.89 -16.26
C MET A 339 -36.53 0.53 -15.65
N LEU A 340 -37.30 1.51 -15.16
CA LEU A 340 -38.67 1.30 -14.69
C LEU A 340 -39.60 0.83 -15.82
N ASP A 341 -39.56 1.53 -16.97
CA ASP A 341 -40.46 1.25 -18.10
C ASP A 341 -40.23 -0.15 -18.70
N ASN A 342 -38.99 -0.66 -18.61
CA ASN A 342 -38.62 -2.02 -19.01
C ASN A 342 -38.67 -3.05 -17.87
N LYS A 343 -39.21 -2.69 -16.70
CA LYS A 343 -39.41 -3.57 -15.53
C LYS A 343 -38.12 -4.10 -14.89
N LEU A 344 -36.99 -3.41 -15.10
CA LEU A 344 -35.73 -3.67 -14.39
C LEU A 344 -35.76 -3.15 -12.94
N LEU A 345 -36.64 -2.18 -12.66
CA LEU A 345 -36.89 -1.65 -11.33
C LEU A 345 -38.37 -1.69 -11.00
N THR A 346 -38.70 -1.92 -9.73
CA THR A 346 -40.03 -1.69 -9.19
C THR A 346 -40.31 -0.19 -9.04
N ASP A 347 -41.58 0.21 -9.02
CA ASP A 347 -41.95 1.61 -8.77
C ASP A 347 -41.38 2.11 -7.43
N LYS A 348 -41.38 1.26 -6.39
CA LYS A 348 -40.80 1.57 -5.08
C LYS A 348 -39.30 1.88 -5.18
N GLU A 349 -38.53 1.06 -5.89
CA GLU A 349 -37.09 1.28 -6.09
C GLU A 349 -36.84 2.55 -6.91
N TYR A 350 -37.59 2.76 -7.99
CA TYR A 350 -37.50 3.97 -8.80
C TYR A 350 -37.73 5.23 -7.96
N GLN A 351 -38.83 5.29 -7.20
CA GLN A 351 -39.17 6.43 -6.36
C GLN A 351 -38.15 6.68 -5.24
N ALA A 352 -37.52 5.62 -4.72
CA ALA A 352 -36.42 5.75 -3.78
C ALA A 352 -35.16 6.30 -4.47
N SER A 353 -34.78 5.75 -5.62
CA SER A 353 -33.56 6.10 -6.36
C SER A 353 -33.56 7.53 -6.89
N ILE A 354 -34.68 8.05 -7.42
CA ILE A 354 -34.72 9.43 -7.98
C ILE A 354 -34.53 10.52 -6.92
N LYS A 355 -34.85 10.23 -5.65
CA LYS A 355 -34.73 11.17 -4.52
C LYS A 355 -33.30 11.26 -3.99
N LEU A 356 -32.47 10.24 -4.26
CA LEU A 356 -31.09 10.21 -3.79
C LEU A 356 -30.24 11.27 -4.48
N PRO A 357 -29.29 11.90 -3.76
CA PRO A 357 -28.25 12.72 -4.38
C PRO A 357 -27.36 11.84 -5.29
N LEU A 358 -26.44 12.45 -6.03
CA LEU A 358 -25.51 11.69 -6.89
C LEU A 358 -24.56 10.78 -6.11
N ASP A 359 -24.35 11.05 -4.81
CA ASP A 359 -23.58 10.20 -3.89
C ASP A 359 -22.17 9.82 -4.41
N ILE A 360 -21.51 10.78 -5.08
CA ILE A 360 -20.15 10.62 -5.60
C ILE A 360 -19.10 11.07 -4.57
N GLN A 361 -17.87 10.60 -4.73
CA GLN A 361 -16.71 11.12 -4.03
C GLN A 361 -16.60 12.65 -4.18
N SER A 362 -16.14 13.34 -3.12
CA SER A 362 -15.97 14.80 -3.14
C SER A 362 -14.99 15.29 -4.21
N LYS A 363 -14.01 14.45 -4.57
CA LYS A 363 -13.12 14.64 -5.71
C LYS A 363 -12.91 13.30 -6.39
N GLY A 364 -12.85 13.32 -7.73
CA GLY A 364 -12.45 12.16 -8.51
C GLY A 364 -11.01 11.79 -8.23
N GLN A 365 -10.80 10.70 -7.50
CA GLN A 365 -9.50 10.14 -7.22
C GLN A 365 -9.58 8.63 -7.39
N LEU A 366 -8.66 8.07 -8.15
CA LEU A 366 -8.33 6.66 -8.05
C LEU A 366 -7.40 6.56 -6.85
N ALA A 367 -7.78 5.76 -5.84
CA ALA A 367 -7.07 5.44 -4.59
C ALA A 367 -5.84 6.31 -4.29
N LYS A 368 -5.85 7.05 -3.15
CA LYS A 368 -4.75 7.96 -2.76
C LYS A 368 -3.39 7.28 -2.96
N ARG A 369 -2.68 7.64 -4.03
CA ARG A 369 -1.37 7.06 -4.32
C ARG A 369 -0.47 7.36 -3.12
N GLN A 370 0.10 6.32 -2.53
CA GLN A 370 1.20 6.39 -1.57
C GLN A 370 2.51 6.43 -2.37
N PRO A 371 2.99 7.59 -2.84
CA PRO A 371 4.00 7.62 -3.90
C PRO A 371 5.33 7.03 -3.43
N ALA A 372 5.68 7.28 -2.17
CA ALA A 372 6.87 6.72 -1.53
C ALA A 372 6.84 5.19 -1.48
N TYR A 373 5.70 4.61 -1.10
CA TYR A 373 5.54 3.16 -1.05
C TYR A 373 5.55 2.53 -2.45
N PHE A 374 4.91 3.18 -3.43
CA PHE A 374 4.92 2.73 -4.82
C PHE A 374 6.31 2.77 -5.46
N ASP A 375 7.15 3.75 -5.11
CA ASP A 375 8.57 3.79 -5.52
C ASP A 375 9.32 2.56 -4.98
N GLN A 376 9.08 2.17 -3.73
CA GLN A 376 9.66 0.93 -3.18
C GLN A 376 9.12 -0.34 -3.87
N ILE A 377 7.82 -0.42 -4.15
CA ILE A 377 7.25 -1.55 -4.90
C ILE A 377 7.94 -1.71 -6.26
N LYS A 378 8.14 -0.61 -7.00
CA LYS A 378 8.78 -0.64 -8.32
C LYS A 378 10.20 -1.20 -8.24
N ARG A 379 10.98 -0.78 -7.25
CA ARG A 379 12.33 -1.32 -7.02
C ARG A 379 12.31 -2.80 -6.69
N GLU A 380 11.39 -3.25 -5.85
CA GLU A 380 11.28 -4.68 -5.53
C GLU A 380 10.78 -5.53 -6.69
N LEU A 381 9.93 -4.99 -7.58
CA LEU A 381 9.55 -5.67 -8.81
C LEU A 381 10.76 -5.87 -9.72
N GLU A 382 11.54 -4.81 -9.95
CA GLU A 382 12.76 -4.88 -10.76
C GLU A 382 13.78 -5.86 -10.17
N GLN A 383 13.99 -5.84 -8.85
CA GLN A 383 15.00 -6.66 -8.18
C GLN A 383 14.60 -8.12 -7.98
N LYS A 384 13.33 -8.40 -7.66
CA LYS A 384 12.89 -9.72 -7.19
C LYS A 384 12.05 -10.48 -8.20
N VAL A 385 11.35 -9.78 -9.09
CA VAL A 385 10.51 -10.38 -10.12
C VAL A 385 11.21 -10.32 -11.48
N GLY A 386 11.93 -9.24 -11.76
CA GLY A 386 12.75 -9.09 -12.96
C GLY A 386 11.94 -9.31 -14.23
N ASP A 387 12.47 -10.11 -15.14
CA ASP A 387 11.87 -10.38 -16.45
C ASP A 387 10.50 -11.08 -16.39
N ALA A 388 10.13 -11.69 -15.25
CA ALA A 388 8.81 -12.28 -15.08
C ALA A 388 7.70 -11.21 -14.92
N PHE A 389 8.06 -9.96 -14.61
CA PHE A 389 7.11 -8.85 -14.55
C PHE A 389 6.89 -8.25 -15.95
N GLU A 390 5.77 -8.58 -16.56
CA GLU A 390 5.36 -8.02 -17.85
C GLU A 390 4.33 -6.89 -17.67
N GLU A 391 4.73 -5.66 -18.02
CA GLU A 391 3.82 -4.52 -18.05
C GLU A 391 2.65 -4.76 -19.02
N GLY A 392 1.45 -4.33 -18.65
CA GLY A 392 0.28 -4.44 -19.52
C GLY A 392 -0.43 -5.78 -19.46
N LYS A 393 0.00 -6.74 -18.64
CA LYS A 393 -0.64 -8.06 -18.46
C LYS A 393 -1.72 -8.14 -17.38
N GLY A 394 -2.08 -7.02 -16.74
CA GLY A 394 -3.15 -7.03 -15.72
C GLY A 394 -2.78 -7.73 -14.41
N LEU A 395 -1.49 -7.83 -14.09
CA LEU A 395 -0.99 -8.50 -12.89
C LEU A 395 -1.59 -7.93 -11.58
N ARG A 396 -1.82 -8.81 -10.61
CA ARG A 396 -2.24 -8.46 -9.25
C ARG A 396 -1.03 -8.51 -8.31
N LEU A 397 -0.77 -7.40 -7.64
CA LEU A 397 0.35 -7.24 -6.72
C LEU A 397 -0.20 -7.15 -5.30
N PHE A 398 0.21 -8.06 -4.44
CA PHE A 398 -0.10 -8.05 -3.02
C PHE A 398 1.09 -7.49 -2.26
N THR A 399 0.83 -6.54 -1.36
CA THR A 399 1.87 -5.81 -0.62
C THR A 399 1.72 -6.03 0.89
N SER A 400 2.71 -5.60 1.66
CA SER A 400 2.68 -5.63 3.12
C SER A 400 2.08 -4.37 3.78
N LEU A 401 1.67 -3.37 2.97
CA LEU A 401 1.16 -2.09 3.46
C LEU A 401 -0.07 -2.30 4.33
N ASP A 402 -0.04 -1.74 5.54
CA ASP A 402 -1.18 -1.63 6.42
C ASP A 402 -1.91 -0.29 6.18
N PRO A 403 -3.11 -0.30 5.59
CA PRO A 403 -3.86 0.93 5.30
C PRO A 403 -4.10 1.80 6.53
N GLN A 404 -4.23 1.17 7.72
CA GLN A 404 -4.44 1.90 8.97
C GLN A 404 -3.16 2.62 9.41
N SER A 405 -2.03 1.93 9.51
CA SER A 405 -0.75 2.54 9.86
C SER A 405 -0.35 3.65 8.88
N GLN A 406 -0.53 3.45 7.57
CA GLN A 406 -0.24 4.47 6.57
C GLN A 406 -1.09 5.72 6.77
N LYS A 407 -2.41 5.55 6.95
CA LYS A 407 -3.33 6.68 7.18
C LYS A 407 -2.93 7.47 8.43
N LEU A 408 -2.66 6.79 9.53
CA LEU A 408 -2.26 7.42 10.80
C LEU A 408 -0.92 8.16 10.66
N ALA A 409 0.04 7.60 9.94
CA ALA A 409 1.32 8.25 9.65
C ALA A 409 1.12 9.53 8.82
N GLU A 410 0.31 9.48 7.76
CA GLU A 410 -0.01 10.65 6.94
C GLU A 410 -0.73 11.77 7.73
N GLU A 411 -1.67 11.40 8.60
CA GLU A 411 -2.39 12.34 9.46
C GLU A 411 -1.45 12.99 10.49
N SER A 412 -0.57 12.19 11.08
CA SER A 412 0.45 12.68 12.04
C SER A 412 1.41 13.66 11.37
N VAL A 413 1.86 13.38 10.14
CA VAL A 413 2.73 14.27 9.37
C VAL A 413 2.03 15.59 9.05
N LYS A 414 0.79 15.54 8.54
CA LYS A 414 -0.01 16.74 8.22
C LYS A 414 -0.24 17.62 9.44
N LYS A 415 -0.42 17.02 10.61
CA LYS A 415 -0.63 17.73 11.88
C LYS A 415 0.67 18.30 12.45
N MET A 416 1.74 17.50 12.47
CA MET A 416 2.94 17.83 13.24
C MET A 416 3.93 18.70 12.48
N ILE A 417 4.02 18.61 11.16
CA ILE A 417 4.97 19.44 10.39
C ILE A 417 4.75 20.94 10.65
N PRO A 418 3.53 21.51 10.50
CA PRO A 418 3.30 22.93 10.77
C PRO A 418 3.61 23.35 12.21
N LEU A 419 3.48 22.43 13.17
CA LEU A 419 3.78 22.69 14.58
C LEU A 419 5.29 22.74 14.84
N VAL A 420 6.06 21.89 14.17
CA VAL A 420 7.53 21.84 14.29
C VAL A 420 8.18 22.99 13.51
N GLU A 421 7.61 23.38 12.36
CA GLU A 421 8.08 24.52 11.54
C GLU A 421 8.10 25.86 12.30
N LYS A 422 7.22 26.03 13.30
CA LYS A 422 7.27 27.21 14.20
C LYS A 422 8.61 27.37 14.91
N ARG A 423 9.39 26.29 15.05
CA ARG A 423 10.73 26.29 15.64
C ARG A 423 11.83 26.16 14.60
N SER A 424 11.65 25.28 13.60
CA SER A 424 12.70 24.96 12.63
C SER A 424 12.81 25.92 11.45
N GLY A 425 11.84 26.81 11.29
CA GLY A 425 11.66 27.58 10.07
C GLY A 425 10.91 26.79 9.00
N LYS A 426 10.68 27.45 7.85
CA LYS A 426 9.97 26.91 6.69
C LYS A 426 10.80 25.85 5.96
N ASP A 427 10.18 25.08 5.07
CA ASP A 427 10.80 24.06 4.21
C ASP A 427 11.29 22.81 4.96
N LEU A 428 10.69 22.53 6.12
CA LEU A 428 10.99 21.31 6.86
C LEU A 428 10.46 20.09 6.10
N GLN A 429 11.31 19.08 5.96
CA GLN A 429 10.98 17.78 5.39
C GLN A 429 11.01 16.71 6.45
N THR A 430 10.34 15.59 6.15
CA THR A 430 10.34 14.40 6.99
C THR A 430 10.28 13.15 6.14
N ALA A 431 10.69 12.04 6.74
CA ALA A 431 10.49 10.71 6.22
C ALA A 431 10.17 9.78 7.39
N MET A 432 9.35 8.77 7.12
CA MET A 432 8.96 7.77 8.09
C MET A 432 8.91 6.39 7.42
N VAL A 433 9.53 5.39 8.05
CA VAL A 433 9.44 3.99 7.63
C VAL A 433 8.96 3.20 8.84
N ILE A 434 7.91 2.42 8.65
CA ILE A 434 7.31 1.57 9.67
C ILE A 434 7.38 0.14 9.14
N ALA A 435 8.09 -0.72 9.86
CA ALA A 435 8.28 -2.13 9.50
C ALA A 435 7.85 -3.04 10.63
N ASP A 436 7.29 -4.19 10.27
CA ASP A 436 7.04 -5.28 11.21
C ASP A 436 8.35 -5.68 11.89
N ARG A 437 8.33 -5.77 13.22
CA ARG A 437 9.53 -6.06 14.00
C ARG A 437 10.09 -7.44 13.65
N THR A 438 9.24 -8.41 13.34
CA THR A 438 9.61 -9.82 13.18
C THR A 438 9.84 -10.22 11.73
N THR A 439 8.97 -9.76 10.81
CA THR A 439 9.00 -10.21 9.42
C THR A 439 9.75 -9.25 8.49
N GLY A 440 10.06 -8.02 8.93
CA GLY A 440 10.62 -6.96 8.08
C GLY A 440 9.63 -6.38 7.07
N GLU A 441 8.37 -6.82 7.09
CA GLU A 441 7.33 -6.31 6.20
C GLU A 441 7.05 -4.82 6.44
N ILE A 442 7.16 -3.99 5.40
CA ILE A 442 6.95 -2.55 5.49
C ILE A 442 5.46 -2.26 5.57
N ARG A 443 5.00 -1.82 6.75
CA ARG A 443 3.58 -1.51 7.00
C ARG A 443 3.18 -0.12 6.51
N ALA A 444 4.10 0.84 6.52
CA ALA A 444 3.84 2.18 6.03
C ALA A 444 5.14 2.91 5.65
N MET A 445 5.02 3.85 4.70
CA MET A 445 6.14 4.66 4.23
C MET A 445 5.70 6.08 3.89
N ILE A 446 6.44 7.06 4.41
CA ILE A 446 6.28 8.50 4.11
C ILE A 446 7.60 9.04 3.57
N GLY A 447 7.57 9.63 2.37
CA GLY A 447 8.76 10.17 1.71
C GLY A 447 8.95 11.69 1.79
N GLY A 448 8.06 12.42 2.45
CA GLY A 448 8.11 13.90 2.52
C GLY A 448 7.05 14.51 3.46
N SER A 449 7.18 15.82 3.71
CA SER A 449 6.22 16.58 4.53
C SER A 449 4.84 16.75 3.88
N ASN A 450 4.74 16.58 2.56
CA ASN A 450 3.49 16.35 1.85
C ASN A 450 3.45 14.90 1.35
N PRO A 451 2.85 13.96 2.11
CA PRO A 451 2.87 12.53 1.78
C PRO A 451 2.25 12.16 0.42
N ASN A 452 1.36 13.01 -0.10
CA ASN A 452 0.65 12.75 -1.35
C ASN A 452 1.41 13.25 -2.59
N PHE A 453 2.52 13.98 -2.42
CA PHE A 453 3.26 14.56 -3.52
C PHE A 453 4.21 13.51 -4.14
N PRO A 454 4.06 13.17 -5.44
CA PRO A 454 4.93 12.21 -6.12
C PRO A 454 6.26 12.89 -6.51
N GLY A 455 7.14 13.07 -5.53
CA GLY A 455 8.45 13.69 -5.69
C GLY A 455 9.59 12.84 -5.15
N TYR A 456 10.66 13.50 -4.70
CA TYR A 456 11.81 12.85 -4.11
C TYR A 456 11.43 12.05 -2.85
N ASN A 457 11.56 10.73 -2.91
CA ASN A 457 11.23 9.84 -1.81
C ASN A 457 12.39 9.77 -0.80
N ARG A 458 12.30 10.55 0.27
CA ARG A 458 13.34 10.64 1.30
C ARG A 458 13.44 9.41 2.18
N ALA A 459 12.42 8.55 2.21
CA ALA A 459 12.47 7.33 3.01
C ALA A 459 13.57 6.36 2.53
N ILE A 460 13.84 6.35 1.22
CA ILE A 460 14.81 5.42 0.60
C ILE A 460 15.97 6.14 -0.09
N ASN A 461 15.79 7.39 -0.56
CA ASN A 461 16.83 8.07 -1.35
C ASN A 461 17.65 9.10 -0.55
N ALA A 462 17.14 9.59 0.58
CA ALA A 462 17.81 10.66 1.32
C ALA A 462 18.87 10.10 2.26
N GLN A 463 20.11 10.08 1.78
CA GLN A 463 21.28 9.72 2.60
C GLN A 463 21.64 10.84 3.57
N ARG A 464 21.51 10.58 4.87
CA ARG A 464 21.65 11.59 5.93
C ARG A 464 22.44 11.06 7.11
N GLN A 465 23.29 11.90 7.70
CA GLN A 465 24.04 11.52 8.89
C GLN A 465 23.07 11.08 10.00
N ILE A 466 23.29 9.89 10.56
CA ILE A 466 22.36 9.30 11.54
C ILE A 466 22.66 9.76 12.98
N GLY A 467 23.85 10.31 13.21
CA GLY A 467 24.28 10.79 14.52
C GLY A 467 24.14 9.69 15.60
N SER A 468 23.62 10.06 16.77
CA SER A 468 23.50 9.15 17.92
C SER A 468 22.61 7.91 17.71
N VAL A 469 21.93 7.76 16.56
CA VAL A 469 21.20 6.53 16.20
C VAL A 469 22.14 5.36 15.92
N VAL A 470 23.42 5.60 15.62
CA VAL A 470 24.43 4.52 15.44
C VAL A 470 24.78 3.82 16.76
N LYS A 471 24.62 4.50 17.90
CA LYS A 471 25.21 4.09 19.18
C LYS A 471 24.82 2.67 19.60
N PRO A 472 23.55 2.23 19.49
CA PRO A 472 23.19 0.86 19.84
C PRO A 472 24.04 -0.20 19.17
N SER A 473 24.50 0.01 17.94
CA SER A 473 25.42 -0.91 17.25
C SER A 473 26.78 -1.00 17.94
N VAL A 474 27.31 0.11 18.47
CA VAL A 474 28.56 0.13 19.26
C VAL A 474 28.39 -0.64 20.58
N TYR A 475 27.26 -0.42 21.27
CA TYR A 475 26.97 -1.11 22.52
C TYR A 475 26.68 -2.60 22.29
N LEU A 476 26.00 -2.94 21.20
CA LEU A 476 25.78 -4.32 20.78
C LEU A 476 27.11 -5.03 20.50
N SER A 477 28.04 -4.39 19.78
CA SER A 477 29.39 -4.94 19.57
C SER A 477 30.16 -5.21 20.86
N ALA A 478 29.90 -4.43 21.92
CA ALA A 478 30.44 -4.68 23.25
C ALA A 478 29.78 -5.90 23.90
N LEU A 479 28.45 -5.92 23.90
CA LEU A 479 27.64 -6.97 24.55
C LEU A 479 27.69 -8.32 23.80
N GLU A 480 28.25 -8.36 22.59
CA GLU A 480 28.68 -9.61 21.91
C GLU A 480 29.85 -10.30 22.64
N ASP A 481 30.52 -9.62 23.58
CA ASP A 481 31.67 -10.11 24.34
C ASP A 481 31.39 -10.06 25.87
N PRO A 482 30.61 -11.04 26.38
CA PRO A 482 30.10 -11.01 27.76
C PRO A 482 31.18 -11.16 28.84
N GLU A 483 32.37 -11.66 28.49
CA GLU A 483 33.50 -11.76 29.42
C GLU A 483 34.10 -10.39 29.74
N GLN A 484 33.96 -9.41 28.84
CA GLN A 484 34.57 -8.08 28.97
C GLN A 484 33.53 -7.00 29.27
N TYR A 485 32.32 -7.12 28.73
CA TYR A 485 31.32 -6.07 28.79
C TYR A 485 29.96 -6.59 29.25
N THR A 486 29.40 -5.90 30.24
CA THR A 486 28.06 -6.09 30.77
C THR A 486 27.34 -4.75 30.77
N LEU A 487 26.03 -4.75 31.01
CA LEU A 487 25.27 -3.50 31.14
C LEU A 487 25.78 -2.60 32.29
N ALA A 488 26.44 -3.19 33.28
CA ALA A 488 27.00 -2.53 34.45
C ALA A 488 28.43 -2.00 34.24
N THR A 489 29.13 -2.39 33.16
CA THR A 489 30.53 -1.99 32.91
C THR A 489 30.71 -0.48 33.00
N SER A 490 31.70 -0.05 33.80
CA SER A 490 32.02 1.36 34.01
C SER A 490 32.78 1.94 32.82
N LEU A 491 32.27 3.02 32.23
CA LEU A 491 32.86 3.73 31.11
C LEU A 491 33.35 5.11 31.54
N LYS A 492 34.57 5.47 31.15
CA LYS A 492 35.16 6.77 31.47
C LYS A 492 34.43 7.90 30.73
N ASP A 493 34.06 8.93 31.47
CA ASP A 493 33.47 10.19 31.00
C ASP A 493 34.35 11.38 31.40
N GLN A 494 35.50 11.51 30.74
CA GLN A 494 36.52 12.54 30.98
C GLN A 494 36.98 13.16 29.66
N PRO A 495 37.57 14.38 29.64
CA PRO A 495 38.09 14.98 28.43
C PRO A 495 38.98 14.03 27.62
N LEU A 496 38.70 13.91 26.33
CA LEU A 496 39.36 12.98 25.41
C LEU A 496 39.90 13.75 24.20
N SER A 497 41.12 13.42 23.79
CA SER A 497 41.74 13.94 22.57
C SER A 497 42.39 12.78 21.82
N ILE A 498 41.95 12.55 20.58
CA ILE A 498 42.40 11.46 19.72
C ILE A 498 43.18 12.07 18.56
N LYS A 499 44.42 11.62 18.35
CA LYS A 499 45.20 11.98 17.17
C LYS A 499 44.75 11.13 15.99
N MET A 500 44.30 11.78 14.93
CA MET A 500 43.85 11.15 13.70
C MET A 500 45.03 10.84 12.76
N GLN A 501 44.78 9.99 11.76
CA GLN A 501 45.82 9.56 10.80
C GLN A 501 46.40 10.71 9.97
N ASP A 502 45.60 11.75 9.72
CA ASP A 502 46.01 12.99 9.04
C ASP A 502 46.76 13.98 9.96
N GLY A 503 46.99 13.61 11.22
CA GLY A 503 47.64 14.44 12.23
C GLY A 503 46.71 15.43 12.95
N ALA A 504 45.45 15.55 12.54
CA ALA A 504 44.47 16.38 13.25
C ALA A 504 44.15 15.79 14.63
N VAL A 505 43.78 16.67 15.58
CA VAL A 505 43.34 16.23 16.91
C VAL A 505 41.83 16.36 16.98
N TRP A 506 41.15 15.23 17.19
CA TRP A 506 39.72 15.18 17.41
C TRP A 506 39.40 15.10 18.90
N SER A 507 38.67 16.08 19.43
CA SER A 507 38.30 16.16 20.84
C SER A 507 36.77 16.16 21.00
N PRO A 508 36.11 14.97 21.01
CA PRO A 508 34.67 14.88 21.16
C PRO A 508 34.20 15.38 22.53
N ARG A 509 32.98 15.91 22.59
CA ARG A 509 32.36 16.42 23.82
C ARG A 509 30.94 15.89 23.99
N ASN A 510 30.51 15.78 25.24
CA ASN A 510 29.09 15.54 25.54
C ASN A 510 28.25 16.75 25.13
N TYR A 511 27.01 16.49 24.75
CA TYR A 511 26.07 17.53 24.29
C TYR A 511 25.87 18.64 25.34
N ASP A 512 25.80 18.26 26.62
CA ASP A 512 25.66 19.18 27.76
C ASP A 512 26.99 19.79 28.23
N ARG A 513 28.10 19.43 27.58
CA ARG A 513 29.47 19.87 27.90
C ARG A 513 29.94 19.54 29.32
N LYS A 514 29.33 18.53 29.96
CA LYS A 514 29.71 18.07 31.30
C LYS A 514 30.39 16.70 31.24
N TYR A 515 31.24 16.44 32.22
CA TYR A 515 31.96 15.18 32.45
C TYR A 515 31.55 14.61 33.81
N ARG A 516 31.41 13.29 33.90
CA ARG A 516 30.91 12.58 35.10
C ARG A 516 31.97 11.69 35.75
N GLY A 517 33.18 11.64 35.19
CA GLY A 517 34.22 10.74 35.65
C GLY A 517 34.00 9.34 35.11
N GLU A 518 32.99 8.65 35.62
CA GLU A 518 32.61 7.30 35.21
C GLU A 518 31.09 7.13 35.16
N VAL A 519 30.60 6.35 34.21
CA VAL A 519 29.17 6.04 34.04
C VAL A 519 28.99 4.59 33.59
N PRO A 520 27.98 3.86 34.08
CA PRO A 520 27.73 2.50 33.62
C PRO A 520 27.21 2.49 32.17
N LEU A 521 27.50 1.41 31.45
CA LEU A 521 27.22 1.22 30.03
C LEU A 521 25.75 1.51 29.69
N PHE A 522 24.80 0.96 30.45
CA PHE A 522 23.36 1.18 30.21
C PHE A 522 22.95 2.65 30.34
N VAL A 523 23.51 3.39 31.32
CA VAL A 523 23.23 4.82 31.49
C VAL A 523 23.83 5.63 30.36
N ALA A 524 25.06 5.30 29.94
CA ALA A 524 25.72 5.97 28.82
C ALA A 524 24.88 5.87 27.53
N LEU A 525 24.31 4.69 27.25
CA LEU A 525 23.40 4.50 26.12
C LEU A 525 22.08 5.24 26.31
N ALA A 526 21.41 5.07 27.47
CA ALA A 526 20.11 5.67 27.76
C ALA A 526 20.13 7.21 27.72
N LYS A 527 21.20 7.82 28.26
CA LYS A 527 21.43 9.27 28.21
C LYS A 527 22.16 9.73 26.95
N SER A 528 22.59 8.79 26.11
CA SER A 528 23.26 9.05 24.85
C SER A 528 24.53 9.88 24.97
N TYR A 529 25.36 9.65 26.00
CA TYR A 529 26.62 10.38 26.20
C TYR A 529 27.63 10.09 25.09
N ASN A 530 28.38 11.10 24.65
CA ASN A 530 29.28 10.97 23.50
C ASN A 530 30.63 10.39 23.91
N VAL A 531 31.22 10.95 24.97
CA VAL A 531 32.57 10.61 25.39
C VAL A 531 32.69 9.14 25.84
N PRO A 532 31.78 8.60 26.68
CA PRO A 532 31.79 7.18 27.03
C PRO A 532 31.63 6.26 25.81
N THR A 533 30.78 6.63 24.84
CA THR A 533 30.60 5.85 23.61
C THR A 533 31.87 5.83 22.76
N VAL A 534 32.58 6.96 22.65
CA VAL A 534 33.86 6.99 21.93
C VAL A 534 34.91 6.15 22.64
N ASN A 535 35.03 6.24 23.97
CA ASN A 535 35.95 5.40 24.73
C ASN A 535 35.64 3.91 24.53
N LEU A 536 34.36 3.52 24.57
CA LEU A 536 33.94 2.14 24.29
C LEU A 536 34.29 1.72 22.85
N GLY A 537 33.93 2.52 21.85
CA GLY A 537 34.22 2.23 20.45
C GLY A 537 35.72 2.13 20.17
N MET A 538 36.54 2.97 20.78
CA MET A 538 38.00 2.90 20.67
C MET A 538 38.57 1.63 21.30
N ALA A 539 38.00 1.15 22.41
CA ALA A 539 38.40 -0.11 23.03
C ALA A 539 38.03 -1.33 22.19
N LEU A 540 36.90 -1.27 21.47
CA LEU A 540 36.43 -2.33 20.56
C LEU A 540 37.17 -2.33 19.21
N GLY A 541 37.56 -1.15 18.73
CA GLY A 541 38.07 -0.93 17.39
C GLY A 541 36.97 -0.65 16.36
N VAL A 542 37.31 0.15 15.34
CA VAL A 542 36.38 0.56 14.27
C VAL A 542 35.89 -0.65 13.46
N GLU A 543 36.77 -1.62 13.20
CA GLU A 543 36.47 -2.83 12.41
C GLU A 543 35.39 -3.70 13.05
N LYS A 544 35.43 -3.91 14.37
CA LYS A 544 34.42 -4.70 15.10
C LYS A 544 33.04 -4.04 15.00
N VAL A 545 32.98 -2.73 15.20
CA VAL A 545 31.73 -1.95 15.05
C VAL A 545 31.23 -1.95 13.60
N SER A 546 32.12 -1.80 12.63
CA SER A 546 31.79 -1.89 11.21
C SER A 546 31.19 -3.25 10.86
N THR A 547 31.78 -4.33 11.36
CA THR A 547 31.28 -5.71 11.17
C THR A 547 29.88 -5.89 11.75
N THR A 548 29.62 -5.38 12.97
CA THR A 548 28.28 -5.40 13.54
C THR A 548 27.29 -4.59 12.69
N LEU A 549 27.65 -3.40 12.19
CA LEU A 549 26.79 -2.63 11.29
C LEU A 549 26.46 -3.39 10.00
N THR A 550 27.43 -4.06 9.39
CA THR A 550 27.20 -4.91 8.21
C THR A 550 26.29 -6.09 8.52
N LYS A 551 26.49 -6.78 9.65
CA LYS A 551 25.59 -7.85 10.14
C LYS A 551 24.14 -7.35 10.29
N LEU A 552 23.96 -6.10 10.71
CA LEU A 552 22.65 -5.46 10.85
C LEU A 552 22.05 -4.96 9.52
N GLY A 553 22.71 -5.18 8.39
CA GLY A 553 22.19 -4.89 7.05
C GLY A 553 22.62 -3.54 6.46
N VAL A 554 23.61 -2.87 7.06
CA VAL A 554 24.22 -1.67 6.46
C VAL A 554 25.25 -2.07 5.39
N PRO A 555 25.18 -1.55 4.16
CA PRO A 555 26.19 -1.85 3.13
C PRO A 555 27.59 -1.44 3.59
N LEU A 556 28.59 -2.30 3.36
CA LEU A 556 29.95 -2.09 3.87
C LEU A 556 30.60 -0.83 3.28
N GLU A 557 30.32 -0.56 2.00
CA GLU A 557 30.79 0.59 1.24
C GLU A 557 30.33 1.94 1.82
N GLU A 558 29.22 1.95 2.55
CA GLU A 558 28.70 3.15 3.23
C GLU A 558 29.37 3.39 4.59
N ILE A 559 30.14 2.42 5.13
CA ILE A 559 30.67 2.50 6.50
C ILE A 559 32.08 3.14 6.52
N PRO A 560 32.21 4.38 7.03
CA PRO A 560 33.51 5.04 7.10
C PRO A 560 34.41 4.41 8.19
N GLN A 561 35.65 4.08 7.83
CA GLN A 561 36.62 3.45 8.72
C GLN A 561 37.37 4.47 9.59
N VAL A 562 36.63 5.29 10.35
CA VAL A 562 37.17 6.34 11.23
C VAL A 562 36.46 6.39 12.59
N PRO A 563 37.11 6.86 13.68
CA PRO A 563 36.52 6.91 15.02
C PRO A 563 35.23 7.75 15.14
N SER A 564 35.03 8.74 14.28
CA SER A 564 33.79 9.53 14.26
C SER A 564 32.55 8.69 13.92
N LEU A 565 32.73 7.48 13.36
CA LEU A 565 31.68 6.48 13.16
C LEU A 565 30.89 6.21 14.44
N PHE A 566 31.56 6.15 15.60
CA PHE A 566 30.92 5.85 16.89
C PHE A 566 29.89 6.90 17.32
N LEU A 567 29.95 8.10 16.73
CA LEU A 567 28.99 9.18 16.93
C LEU A 567 28.05 9.42 15.73
N GLY A 568 28.15 8.57 14.69
CA GLY A 568 27.20 8.51 13.59
C GLY A 568 27.53 9.43 12.43
N SER A 569 28.82 9.55 12.07
CA SER A 569 29.28 10.24 10.86
C SER A 569 28.96 9.49 9.56
N ILE A 570 28.28 8.34 9.64
CA ILE A 570 27.75 7.58 8.51
C ILE A 570 26.43 8.19 8.02
N ALA A 571 26.26 8.28 6.70
CA ALA A 571 25.01 8.70 6.08
C ALA A 571 24.19 7.47 5.70
N LEU A 572 22.96 7.38 6.20
CA LEU A 572 22.00 6.33 5.84
C LEU A 572 20.63 6.94 5.53
N SER A 573 19.85 6.23 4.74
CA SER A 573 18.43 6.49 4.54
C SER A 573 17.61 5.99 5.74
N PRO A 574 16.39 6.54 5.95
CA PRO A 574 15.45 6.00 6.94
C PRO A 574 15.12 4.51 6.76
N PHE A 575 15.14 4.01 5.52
CA PHE A 575 14.98 2.59 5.22
C PHE A 575 16.13 1.75 5.79
N GLU A 576 17.38 2.14 5.53
CA GLU A 576 18.57 1.43 6.03
C GLU A 576 18.66 1.49 7.56
N VAL A 577 18.33 2.63 8.17
CA VAL A 577 18.22 2.76 9.63
C VAL A 577 17.14 1.81 10.18
N THR A 578 16.01 1.68 9.48
CA THR A 578 14.95 0.75 9.90
C THR A 578 15.42 -0.70 9.81
N GLN A 579 16.16 -1.08 8.77
CA GLN A 579 16.73 -2.43 8.64
C GLN A 579 17.66 -2.75 9.81
N MET A 580 18.52 -1.80 10.17
CA MET A 580 19.46 -1.94 11.29
C MET A 580 18.72 -2.20 12.62
N TYR A 581 17.68 -1.42 12.91
CA TYR A 581 16.90 -1.58 14.15
C TYR A 581 15.92 -2.75 14.09
N GLN A 582 15.51 -3.21 12.91
CA GLN A 582 14.69 -4.42 12.75
C GLN A 582 15.46 -5.63 13.29
N ALA A 583 16.73 -5.81 12.90
CA ALA A 583 17.53 -6.91 13.40
C ALA A 583 17.76 -6.84 14.92
N ILE A 584 18.02 -5.66 15.48
CA ILE A 584 18.17 -5.46 16.93
C ILE A 584 16.84 -5.78 17.67
N GLY A 585 15.73 -5.24 17.17
CA GLY A 585 14.40 -5.42 17.75
C GLY A 585 13.85 -6.84 17.62
N ASN A 586 14.41 -7.63 16.70
CA ASN A 586 14.03 -9.02 16.43
C ASN A 586 15.01 -10.03 17.04
N ASN A 587 15.52 -9.75 18.25
CA ASN A 587 16.41 -10.65 19.00
C ASN A 587 17.66 -11.09 18.20
N GLY A 588 18.19 -10.21 17.34
CA GLY A 588 19.39 -10.49 16.54
C GLY A 588 19.13 -11.23 15.22
N TYR A 589 17.86 -11.42 14.83
CA TYR A 589 17.49 -12.00 13.55
C TYR A 589 17.18 -10.91 12.52
N LEU A 590 17.97 -10.83 11.45
CA LEU A 590 17.73 -9.94 10.34
C LEU A 590 16.68 -10.52 9.41
N ALA A 591 15.54 -9.82 9.29
CA ALA A 591 14.55 -10.05 8.26
C ALA A 591 14.65 -8.91 7.22
N PRO A 592 14.99 -9.20 5.96
CA PRO A 592 15.13 -8.15 4.94
C PRO A 592 13.83 -7.37 4.77
N LEU A 593 13.93 -6.04 4.78
CA LEU A 593 12.77 -5.18 4.62
C LEU A 593 12.10 -5.40 3.25
N THR A 594 10.77 -5.51 3.24
CA THR A 594 10.03 -5.78 2.01
C THR A 594 8.63 -5.16 1.98
N ALA A 595 8.31 -4.52 0.86
CA ALA A 595 7.00 -3.95 0.54
C ALA A 595 6.13 -4.92 -0.27
N LEU A 596 6.74 -5.84 -1.03
CA LEU A 596 6.07 -6.74 -1.97
C LEU A 596 5.92 -8.15 -1.40
N ASN A 597 4.69 -8.65 -1.33
CA ASN A 597 4.39 -9.99 -0.80
C ASN A 597 4.13 -11.02 -1.90
N ALA A 598 3.39 -10.67 -2.95
CA ALA A 598 3.16 -11.58 -4.06
C ALA A 598 2.86 -10.85 -5.37
N VAL A 599 3.17 -11.50 -6.49
CA VAL A 599 2.74 -11.09 -7.83
C VAL A 599 2.06 -12.27 -8.49
N VAL A 600 0.83 -12.07 -8.93
CA VAL A 600 -0.02 -13.11 -9.52
C VAL A 600 -0.56 -12.61 -10.85
N ASP A 601 -0.59 -13.45 -11.86
CA ASP A 601 -1.20 -13.11 -13.14
C ASP A 601 -2.75 -13.26 -13.13
N GLU A 602 -3.36 -13.05 -14.29
CA GLU A 602 -4.81 -13.15 -14.47
C GLU A 602 -5.32 -14.58 -14.34
N ASP A 603 -4.52 -15.57 -14.73
CA ASP A 603 -4.83 -17.00 -14.65
C ASP A 603 -4.65 -17.58 -13.24
N GLY A 604 -4.08 -16.80 -12.32
CA GLY A 604 -3.84 -17.20 -10.93
C GLY A 604 -2.48 -17.84 -10.70
N LYS A 605 -1.58 -17.83 -11.68
CA LYS A 605 -0.21 -18.30 -11.51
C LYS A 605 0.59 -17.26 -10.72
N VAL A 606 1.22 -17.74 -9.65
CA VAL A 606 2.10 -16.94 -8.80
C VAL A 606 3.45 -16.76 -9.49
N LEU A 607 3.78 -15.53 -9.87
CA LEU A 607 5.06 -15.15 -10.50
C LEU A 607 6.13 -14.86 -9.46
N TYR A 608 5.73 -14.35 -8.30
CA TYR A 608 6.60 -14.09 -7.17
C TYR A 608 5.83 -14.24 -5.86
N GLN A 609 6.48 -14.79 -4.84
CA GLN A 609 5.97 -14.91 -3.48
C GLN A 609 7.11 -14.64 -2.51
N ASN A 610 6.89 -13.69 -1.60
CA ASN A 610 7.75 -13.47 -0.45
C ASN A 610 7.46 -14.55 0.60
N TRP A 611 8.52 -15.18 1.05
CA TRP A 611 8.52 -16.09 2.19
C TRP A 611 9.37 -15.43 3.27
N PRO A 612 8.79 -14.97 4.39
CA PRO A 612 9.55 -14.31 5.45
C PRO A 612 10.69 -15.21 5.91
N LYS A 613 11.93 -14.76 5.71
CA LYS A 613 13.15 -15.43 6.14
C LYS A 613 13.89 -14.49 7.06
N ALA A 614 14.15 -14.95 8.28
CA ALA A 614 14.96 -14.23 9.23
C ALA A 614 16.24 -15.03 9.50
N SER A 615 17.39 -14.38 9.39
CA SER A 615 18.70 -14.99 9.62
C SER A 615 19.30 -14.49 10.91
N SER A 616 19.82 -15.37 11.76
CA SER A 616 20.55 -14.96 12.96
C SER A 616 21.85 -14.26 12.55
N VAL A 617 21.99 -12.97 12.84
CA VAL A 617 23.15 -12.16 12.46
C VAL A 617 24.00 -11.71 13.66
N VAL A 618 23.39 -11.62 14.84
CA VAL A 618 24.06 -11.35 16.13
C VAL A 618 23.45 -12.25 17.21
N PRO A 619 24.18 -12.58 18.29
CA PRO A 619 23.65 -13.36 19.42
C PRO A 619 22.40 -12.72 20.02
N SER A 620 21.38 -13.55 20.29
CA SER A 620 20.11 -13.07 20.83
C SER A 620 20.25 -12.45 22.22
N GLN A 621 21.20 -12.92 23.03
CA GLN A 621 21.52 -12.38 24.36
C GLN A 621 22.01 -10.93 24.25
N ALA A 622 22.96 -10.65 23.36
CA ALA A 622 23.50 -9.31 23.13
C ALA A 622 22.43 -8.34 22.57
N ALA A 623 21.62 -8.81 21.62
CA ALA A 623 20.49 -8.05 21.07
C ALA A 623 19.43 -7.75 22.15
N TRP A 624 19.10 -8.74 22.98
CA TRP A 624 18.15 -8.58 24.09
C TRP A 624 18.66 -7.58 25.13
N LEU A 625 19.93 -7.66 25.54
CA LEU A 625 20.54 -6.71 26.48
C LEU A 625 20.56 -5.29 25.90
N THR A 626 20.83 -5.16 24.60
CA THR A 626 20.76 -3.88 23.88
C THR A 626 19.33 -3.32 23.89
N MET A 627 18.32 -4.16 23.61
CA MET A 627 16.91 -3.77 23.67
C MET A 627 16.46 -3.38 25.07
N TYR A 628 16.90 -4.12 26.10
CA TYR A 628 16.67 -3.80 27.50
C TYR A 628 17.23 -2.42 27.85
N ALA A 629 18.48 -2.12 27.46
CA ALA A 629 19.07 -0.79 27.66
C ALA A 629 18.39 0.32 26.82
N LEU A 630 17.81 -0.03 25.66
CA LEU A 630 17.00 0.91 24.87
C LEU A 630 15.65 1.24 25.52
N GLN A 631 15.06 0.34 26.31
CA GLN A 631 13.90 0.67 27.14
C GLN A 631 14.25 1.76 28.17
N ASP A 632 15.47 1.76 28.69
CA ASP A 632 15.93 2.80 29.62
C ASP A 632 16.05 4.19 28.97
N THR A 633 16.26 4.26 27.66
CA THR A 633 16.18 5.52 26.91
C THR A 633 14.81 6.18 27.03
N VAL A 634 13.75 5.36 27.07
CA VAL A 634 12.36 5.80 27.29
C VAL A 634 12.06 5.92 28.78
N LYS A 635 12.56 5.02 29.64
CA LYS A 635 12.26 5.03 31.07
C LYS A 635 12.78 6.27 31.78
N PHE A 636 14.03 6.67 31.51
CA PHE A 636 14.65 7.84 32.14
C PHE A 636 15.63 8.59 31.24
N GLY A 637 15.89 8.10 30.03
CA GLY A 637 16.86 8.65 29.09
C GLY A 637 16.37 9.83 28.25
N THR A 638 16.88 9.92 27.02
CA THR A 638 16.60 11.05 26.11
C THR A 638 15.16 11.07 25.57
N ALA A 639 14.42 9.97 25.67
CA ALA A 639 13.03 9.84 25.24
C ALA A 639 12.03 9.73 26.40
N HIS A 640 12.41 10.18 27.60
CA HIS A 640 11.61 10.06 28.82
C HIS A 640 10.18 10.64 28.75
N SER A 641 9.92 11.56 27.83
CA SER A 641 8.57 12.06 27.58
C SER A 641 7.57 10.97 27.20
N LEU A 642 8.01 9.88 26.55
CA LEU A 642 7.13 8.77 26.16
C LEU A 642 6.68 7.93 27.35
N ASN A 643 7.53 7.72 28.35
CA ASN A 643 7.17 6.91 29.53
C ASN A 643 6.04 7.56 30.35
N LYS A 644 5.90 8.89 30.29
CA LYS A 644 4.77 9.60 30.92
C LYS A 644 3.44 9.34 30.21
N LEU A 645 3.48 9.08 28.90
CA LEU A 645 2.30 8.86 28.07
C LEU A 645 1.93 7.38 27.99
N PHE A 646 2.94 6.49 27.99
CA PHE A 646 2.77 5.05 27.76
C PHE A 646 3.59 4.20 28.76
N PRO A 647 3.37 4.35 30.08
CA PRO A 647 4.21 3.70 31.10
C PRO A 647 4.18 2.17 31.03
N ASN A 648 3.07 1.57 30.59
CA ASN A 648 2.89 0.12 30.57
C ASN A 648 3.34 -0.53 29.26
N SER A 649 3.69 0.26 28.24
CA SER A 649 4.05 -0.25 26.92
C SER A 649 5.51 -0.66 26.82
N HIS A 650 6.36 -0.28 27.79
CA HIS A 650 7.78 -0.63 27.84
C HIS A 650 8.53 -0.36 26.52
N LEU A 651 8.19 0.75 25.86
CA LEU A 651 8.75 1.11 24.55
C LEU A 651 10.28 1.19 24.63
N ALA A 652 10.94 0.73 23.57
CA ALA A 652 12.37 0.93 23.37
C ALA A 652 12.58 1.98 22.28
N GLY A 653 13.68 2.71 22.32
CA GLY A 653 13.98 3.62 21.23
C GLY A 653 15.25 4.43 21.41
N LYS A 654 15.65 5.14 20.35
CA LYS A 654 16.87 5.93 20.32
C LYS A 654 16.65 7.26 19.63
N THR A 655 17.04 8.35 20.29
CA THR A 655 17.13 9.68 19.67
C THR A 655 18.45 9.87 18.94
N GLY A 656 18.41 10.50 17.76
CA GLY A 656 19.56 10.99 17.02
C GLY A 656 19.52 12.49 16.81
N THR A 657 20.69 13.10 16.82
CA THR A 657 20.87 14.53 16.51
C THR A 657 22.25 14.68 15.89
N THR A 658 22.31 15.33 14.73
CA THR A 658 23.58 15.67 14.07
C THR A 658 24.07 17.04 14.53
N ASN A 659 25.32 17.36 14.18
CA ASN A 659 25.91 18.65 14.49
C ASN A 659 25.04 19.80 13.94
N ASP A 660 25.02 20.91 14.68
CA ASP A 660 24.22 22.11 14.38
C ASP A 660 22.70 21.87 14.28
N GLY A 661 22.19 20.71 14.70
CA GLY A 661 20.76 20.39 14.64
C GLY A 661 20.21 20.35 13.21
N LYS A 662 21.02 19.86 12.26
CA LYS A 662 20.63 19.68 10.84
C LYS A 662 19.60 18.58 10.67
N ASP A 663 19.84 17.44 11.31
CA ASP A 663 18.99 16.25 11.23
C ASP A 663 18.52 15.83 12.63
N SER A 664 17.22 15.60 12.72
CA SER A 664 16.54 15.08 13.88
C SER A 664 16.06 13.68 13.56
N TRP A 665 16.50 12.70 14.36
CA TRP A 665 16.11 11.31 14.19
C TRP A 665 15.47 10.75 15.45
N TYR A 666 14.55 9.82 15.25
CA TYR A 666 14.06 8.95 16.30
C TYR A 666 13.74 7.58 15.72
N VAL A 667 14.18 6.53 16.40
CA VAL A 667 13.74 5.16 16.15
C VAL A 667 13.01 4.67 17.40
N GLY A 668 11.77 4.24 17.24
CA GLY A 668 10.95 3.66 18.31
C GLY A 668 10.57 2.22 17.98
N ILE A 669 10.51 1.37 18.99
CA ILE A 669 10.16 -0.05 18.88
C ILE A 669 9.09 -0.37 19.93
N ASP A 670 7.99 -0.96 19.48
CA ASP A 670 6.96 -1.53 20.34
C ASP A 670 6.84 -3.05 20.11
N GLY A 671 5.82 -3.70 20.69
CA GLY A 671 5.63 -5.15 20.53
C GLY A 671 5.42 -5.62 19.08
N ARG A 672 5.02 -4.71 18.19
CA ARG A 672 4.60 -4.98 16.81
C ARG A 672 5.62 -4.52 15.78
N GLU A 673 6.14 -3.31 15.90
CA GLU A 673 6.83 -2.64 14.80
C GLU A 673 8.04 -1.80 15.22
N VAL A 674 8.93 -1.58 14.24
CA VAL A 674 10.01 -0.61 14.29
C VAL A 674 9.60 0.60 13.47
N VAL A 675 9.68 1.80 14.07
CA VAL A 675 9.32 3.07 13.45
C VAL A 675 10.53 3.99 13.43
N THR A 676 11.03 4.29 12.23
CA THR A 676 12.08 5.28 12.04
C THR A 676 11.48 6.58 11.52
N VAL A 677 11.84 7.69 12.17
CA VAL A 677 11.46 9.04 11.75
C VAL A 677 12.71 9.89 11.56
N TRP A 678 12.80 10.53 10.41
CA TRP A 678 13.76 11.60 10.12
C TRP A 678 13.04 12.92 9.90
N MET A 679 13.65 14.02 10.36
CA MET A 679 13.26 15.38 10.02
C MET A 679 14.50 16.23 9.76
N GLY A 680 14.46 17.03 8.69
CA GLY A 680 15.57 17.90 8.30
C GLY A 680 15.19 18.76 7.10
N ARG A 681 16.18 19.47 6.56
CA ARG A 681 16.01 20.31 5.37
C ARG A 681 16.73 19.71 4.18
N ASP A 682 16.15 19.83 2.98
CA ASP A 682 16.77 19.33 1.75
C ASP A 682 18.10 20.02 1.43
N ASP A 683 18.21 21.31 1.76
CA ASP A 683 19.42 22.12 1.56
C ASP A 683 20.55 21.85 2.58
N ASN A 684 20.39 20.83 3.44
CA ASN A 684 21.34 20.46 4.50
C ASN A 684 21.68 21.60 5.49
N LYS A 685 20.89 22.69 5.51
CA LYS A 685 21.04 23.74 6.53
C LYS A 685 20.47 23.27 7.86
N THR A 686 20.81 23.98 8.93
CA THR A 686 20.29 23.71 10.26
C THR A 686 18.76 23.76 10.26
N ALA A 687 18.14 22.77 10.90
CA ALA A 687 16.72 22.77 11.20
C ALA A 687 16.45 23.26 12.62
N HIS A 688 17.49 23.59 13.41
CA HIS A 688 17.36 23.93 14.84
C HIS A 688 16.57 22.87 15.64
N LEU A 689 16.66 21.60 15.23
CA LEU A 689 15.97 20.48 15.87
C LEU A 689 16.99 19.53 16.51
N THR A 690 16.61 19.04 17.69
CA THR A 690 17.18 17.82 18.28
C THR A 690 16.24 16.65 18.01
N GLY A 691 16.70 15.42 18.26
CA GLY A 691 15.87 14.21 18.16
C GLY A 691 14.60 14.31 19.01
N ALA A 692 14.72 14.86 20.22
CA ALA A 692 13.59 15.01 21.15
C ALA A 692 12.60 16.11 20.76
N THR A 693 13.02 17.12 20.00
CA THR A 693 12.17 18.28 19.64
C THR A 693 11.59 18.21 18.24
N GLY A 694 12.09 17.30 17.39
CA GLY A 694 11.61 17.05 16.03
C GLY A 694 11.01 15.65 15.91
N ALA A 695 11.81 14.69 15.41
CA ALA A 695 11.38 13.35 15.05
C ALA A 695 10.61 12.60 16.16
N LEU A 696 11.05 12.70 17.42
CA LEU A 696 10.35 12.09 18.56
C LEU A 696 8.92 12.61 18.71
N ARG A 697 8.66 13.91 18.42
CA ARG A 697 7.31 14.48 18.53
C ARG A 697 6.38 13.92 17.46
N LEU A 698 6.87 13.75 16.24
CA LEU A 698 6.10 13.13 15.17
C LEU A 698 5.83 11.65 15.47
N TYR A 699 6.83 10.91 15.97
CA TYR A 699 6.62 9.54 16.47
C TYR A 699 5.58 9.48 17.59
N THR A 700 5.65 10.40 18.55
CA THR A 700 4.72 10.44 19.70
C THR A 700 3.27 10.63 19.24
N ASP A 701 3.04 11.53 18.27
CA ASP A 701 1.69 11.73 17.72
C ASP A 701 1.19 10.48 16.98
N TYR A 702 2.04 9.85 16.17
CA TYR A 702 1.70 8.59 15.48
C TYR A 702 1.34 7.47 16.46
N ILE A 703 2.21 7.20 17.43
CA ILE A 703 2.03 6.08 18.37
C ILE A 703 0.83 6.32 19.29
N GLN A 704 0.49 7.57 19.60
CA GLN A 704 -0.69 7.92 20.38
C GLN A 704 -2.00 7.53 19.66
N HIS A 705 -2.07 7.74 18.34
CA HIS A 705 -3.26 7.36 17.57
C HIS A 705 -3.30 5.86 17.26
N ARG A 706 -2.14 5.23 17.00
CA ARG A 706 -2.07 3.78 16.74
C ARG A 706 -2.27 2.94 18.02
N LYS A 707 -1.90 3.48 19.21
CA LYS A 707 -1.92 2.86 20.55
C LYS A 707 -0.92 1.72 20.74
N PRO A 708 0.25 1.92 21.40
CA PRO A 708 1.39 0.98 21.37
C PRO A 708 1.05 -0.40 21.90
N GLU A 709 1.55 -1.42 21.20
CA GLU A 709 1.53 -2.79 21.71
C GLU A 709 2.66 -2.94 22.73
N PRO A 710 2.39 -3.49 23.94
CA PRO A 710 3.42 -3.68 24.94
C PRO A 710 4.62 -4.46 24.41
N LEU A 711 5.81 -3.88 24.53
CA LEU A 711 7.05 -4.53 24.15
C LEU A 711 7.48 -5.48 25.27
N VAL A 712 7.09 -6.74 25.14
CA VAL A 712 7.55 -7.82 26.03
C VAL A 712 8.81 -8.45 25.43
N LEU A 713 9.92 -8.35 26.17
CA LEU A 713 11.19 -8.95 25.77
C LEU A 713 11.27 -10.39 26.30
N THR A 714 11.08 -11.37 25.43
CA THR A 714 11.29 -12.79 25.78
C THR A 714 12.77 -13.04 26.03
N GLN A 715 13.12 -13.39 27.26
CA GLN A 715 14.51 -13.62 27.67
C GLN A 715 15.09 -14.87 27.00
N PRO A 716 16.18 -14.78 26.22
CA PRO A 716 16.91 -15.94 25.73
C PRO A 716 17.56 -16.74 26.87
N SER A 717 17.96 -17.98 26.56
CA SER A 717 18.77 -18.80 27.47
C SER A 717 20.10 -18.10 27.80
N GLU A 718 20.75 -18.53 28.89
CA GLU A 718 22.07 -18.02 29.35
C GLU A 718 22.06 -16.55 29.81
N LEU A 719 20.90 -15.90 29.88
CA LEU A 719 20.77 -14.66 30.63
C LEU A 719 20.41 -14.96 32.08
N GLU A 720 21.17 -14.37 33.00
CA GLU A 720 20.95 -14.46 34.44
C GLU A 720 20.70 -13.07 35.03
N GLY A 721 20.02 -13.01 36.17
CA GLY A 721 19.76 -11.75 36.85
C GLY A 721 20.72 -11.55 38.00
N GLU A 722 21.85 -10.91 37.74
CA GLU A 722 22.94 -10.67 38.68
C GLU A 722 22.67 -9.47 39.59
N LYS A 723 23.23 -9.50 40.80
CA LYS A 723 23.06 -8.45 41.79
C LYS A 723 24.29 -7.56 41.88
N TYR A 724 24.03 -6.28 42.10
CA TYR A 724 25.04 -5.25 42.16
C TYR A 724 24.82 -4.37 43.39
N THR A 725 25.93 -3.99 44.01
CA THR A 725 26.00 -2.87 44.95
C THR A 725 26.41 -1.61 44.21
N VAL A 726 25.66 -0.54 44.41
CA VAL A 726 25.91 0.76 43.76
C VAL A 726 26.83 1.58 44.65
N ALA A 727 28.04 1.86 44.18
CA ALA A 727 29.01 2.68 44.90
C ALA A 727 28.59 4.16 44.92
N ALA A 728 29.16 4.95 45.84
CA ALA A 728 28.82 6.37 46.00
C ALA A 728 29.12 7.23 44.76
N ASN A 729 30.09 6.82 43.93
CA ASN A 729 30.42 7.45 42.66
C ASN A 729 29.50 7.01 41.50
N GLY A 730 28.51 6.13 41.76
CA GLY A 730 27.54 5.66 40.78
C GLY A 730 27.99 4.45 39.96
N THR A 731 29.15 3.85 40.25
CA THR A 731 29.60 2.60 39.61
C THR A 731 28.90 1.39 40.23
N TYR A 732 28.79 0.33 39.42
CA TYR A 732 28.13 -0.91 39.80
C TYR A 732 29.19 -1.97 40.03
N VAL A 733 29.18 -2.58 41.22
CA VAL A 733 30.10 -3.64 41.60
C VAL A 733 29.29 -4.90 41.82
N GLU A 734 29.69 -5.99 41.18
CA GLU A 734 29.05 -7.31 41.33
C GLU A 734 29.09 -7.74 42.79
N ASP A 735 27.92 -8.06 43.32
CA ASP A 735 27.74 -8.43 44.72
C ASP A 735 26.47 -9.28 44.83
N CYS A 736 26.63 -10.57 45.11
CA CYS A 736 25.53 -11.52 45.25
C CYS A 736 24.55 -11.14 46.39
N SER A 737 24.95 -10.25 47.30
CA SER A 737 24.12 -9.67 48.36
C SER A 737 23.57 -8.27 48.04
N GLY A 738 23.92 -7.71 46.87
CA GLY A 738 23.49 -6.40 46.41
C GLY A 738 21.98 -6.27 46.22
N THR A 739 21.50 -5.02 46.24
CA THR A 739 20.06 -4.71 46.16
C THR A 739 19.57 -4.46 44.75
N THR A 740 20.47 -4.14 43.81
CA THR A 740 20.10 -3.80 42.43
C THR A 740 20.33 -5.00 41.54
N ARG A 741 19.27 -5.47 40.85
CA ARG A 741 19.36 -6.61 39.94
C ARG A 741 19.42 -6.15 38.49
N MET A 742 20.32 -6.73 37.70
CA MET A 742 20.48 -6.41 36.28
C MET A 742 20.70 -7.70 35.47
N PRO A 743 20.15 -7.81 34.25
CA PRO A 743 20.43 -8.95 33.40
C PRO A 743 21.88 -8.94 32.91
N ILE A 744 22.51 -10.11 32.91
CA ILE A 744 23.87 -10.37 32.42
C ILE A 744 23.84 -11.63 31.53
N TRP A 745 24.71 -11.68 30.53
CA TRP A 745 24.92 -12.90 29.74
C TRP A 745 26.02 -13.73 30.39
N ASP A 746 25.64 -14.92 30.88
CA ASP A 746 26.50 -15.88 31.57
C ASP A 746 26.53 -17.19 30.75
N PRO A 747 27.30 -17.23 29.64
CA PRO A 747 27.29 -18.38 28.71
C PRO A 747 27.76 -19.68 29.37
N ASN A 748 28.64 -19.60 30.37
CA ASN A 748 29.21 -20.75 31.05
C ASN A 748 28.49 -21.11 32.37
N GLY A 749 27.60 -20.23 32.86
CA GLY A 749 26.91 -20.42 34.15
C GLY A 749 27.80 -20.18 35.37
N ASP A 750 28.97 -19.58 35.19
CA ASP A 750 29.98 -19.41 36.24
C ASP A 750 29.51 -18.42 37.30
N LEU A 751 28.85 -17.33 36.89
CA LEU A 751 28.36 -16.29 37.79
C LEU A 751 27.26 -16.85 38.69
N LYS A 752 26.31 -17.56 38.09
CA LYS A 752 25.23 -18.23 38.82
C LYS A 752 25.77 -19.19 39.87
N GLN A 753 26.74 -20.03 39.51
CA GLN A 753 27.37 -20.97 40.44
C GLN A 753 28.11 -20.24 41.57
N ASN A 754 28.89 -19.22 41.24
CA ASN A 754 29.65 -18.45 42.21
C ASN A 754 28.74 -17.78 43.26
N CYS A 755 27.63 -17.17 42.83
CA CYS A 755 26.68 -16.58 43.77
C CYS A 755 25.95 -17.60 44.64
N GLN A 756 25.62 -18.79 44.10
CA GLN A 756 25.06 -19.87 44.91
C GLN A 756 26.04 -20.34 45.99
N VAL A 757 27.32 -20.52 45.63
CA VAL A 757 28.37 -20.91 46.58
C VAL A 757 28.56 -19.83 47.66
N GLN A 758 28.57 -18.56 47.29
CA GLN A 758 28.67 -17.45 48.25
C GLN A 758 27.47 -17.40 49.20
N ALA A 759 26.25 -17.58 48.69
CA ALA A 759 25.05 -17.61 49.51
C ALA A 759 25.09 -18.77 50.54
N VAL A 760 25.51 -19.97 50.11
CA VAL A 760 25.70 -21.12 51.02
C VAL A 760 26.76 -20.82 52.07
N LYS A 761 27.89 -20.20 51.70
CA LYS A 761 28.94 -19.80 52.65
C LYS A 761 28.45 -18.75 53.66
N GLN A 762 27.64 -17.78 53.23
CA GLN A 762 27.06 -16.76 54.11
C GLN A 762 26.05 -17.39 55.08
N GLN A 763 25.16 -18.26 54.59
CA GLN A 763 24.21 -18.98 55.43
C GLN A 763 24.92 -19.88 56.45
N ALA A 764 26.00 -20.56 56.05
CA ALA A 764 26.82 -21.34 56.96
C ALA A 764 27.46 -20.47 58.06
N LYS A 765 27.97 -19.27 57.72
CA LYS A 765 28.51 -18.31 58.70
C LYS A 765 27.45 -17.78 59.67
N GLU A 766 26.23 -17.51 59.21
CA GLU A 766 25.13 -17.08 60.08
C GLU A 766 24.70 -18.18 61.04
N VAL A 767 24.62 -19.42 60.56
CA VAL A 767 24.35 -20.59 61.40
C VAL A 767 25.46 -20.76 62.43
N GLN A 768 26.73 -20.68 62.01
CA GLN A 768 27.87 -20.74 62.92
C GLN A 768 27.80 -19.64 63.99
N LYS A 769 27.52 -18.40 63.61
CA LYS A 769 27.40 -17.27 64.56
C LYS A 769 26.22 -17.42 65.52
N LYS A 770 25.11 -18.02 65.07
CA LYS A 770 23.97 -18.36 65.96
C LYS A 770 24.31 -19.49 66.93
N VAL A 771 25.09 -20.48 66.48
CA VAL A 771 25.56 -21.58 67.31
C VAL A 771 26.57 -21.08 68.34
N GLU A 772 27.57 -20.29 67.93
CA GLU A 772 28.52 -19.63 68.83
C GLU A 772 27.79 -18.74 69.85
N GLY A 773 26.88 -17.86 69.40
CA GLY A 773 26.09 -17.01 70.30
C GLY A 773 25.08 -17.76 71.17
N PHE A 774 24.69 -18.99 70.81
CA PHE A 774 23.91 -19.89 71.66
C PHE A 774 24.80 -20.48 72.75
N PHE A 775 26.01 -20.94 72.41
CA PHE A 775 26.97 -21.48 73.37
C PHE A 775 27.51 -20.39 74.32
N ASP A 776 27.82 -19.19 73.83
CA ASP A 776 28.22 -18.07 74.68
C ASP A 776 27.14 -17.79 75.73
N LYS A 777 25.85 -17.79 75.33
CA LYS A 777 24.73 -17.64 76.28
C LYS A 777 24.49 -18.84 77.19
N LEU A 778 24.94 -20.03 76.80
CA LEU A 778 24.81 -21.25 77.59
C LEU A 778 25.90 -21.35 78.67
N PHE A 779 27.05 -20.71 78.44
CA PHE A 779 28.23 -20.74 79.32
C PHE A 779 28.45 -19.42 80.10
N ASP A 780 27.65 -18.38 79.86
CA ASP A 780 27.59 -17.11 80.64
C ASP A 780 26.71 -17.22 81.91
N TRP A 781 26.53 -18.42 82.48
CA TRP A 781 25.71 -18.69 83.67
C TRP A 781 26.52 -19.13 84.89
#